data_AF-A0A9R1G278-F1
#
_entry.id   AF-A0A9R1G278-F1
#
_cell.length_a   1.000
_cell.length_b   1.000
_cell.length_c   1.000
_cell.angle_alpha   90.00
_cell.angle_beta   90.00
_cell.angle_gamma   90.00
#
_symmetry.space_group_name_H-M   'P 1'
#
loop_
_entity.id
_entity.type
_entity.pdbx_description
1 polymer ?
#
loop_
_entity_poly.entity_id
_entity_poly.type
_entity_poly.pdbx_seq_one_letter_code
_entity_poly.pdbx_strand_id
1 'polypeptide(L)'
;MAFGRGAKMDGRRPSSPSSSMCTTTTVVVFVALCMVGAWMMTSTTVFPVEPTSNKKSEPIEVSTSNKKTEVKDQRAEVGFGETDEAAKSGSVSSEKFEDTDNNDNVPDESHSNRDAPEEEKFPENTMEKPVEMAEEKESPKEKEDSKDSFDDANGKSEGQSAKEGGVTGQSGDEEEKITTDNDVEKSDGEKKEDQEGKSEDDATEQPQIEEKVEESGEKEPAAKANEVFPDGAQSELLKESNTENGSFPTQAAESKNEKEAQAASKSSGDEITYSWKLCNSSAVTDYIPCLDNEKAIKKLHSTKHYEHRERHCPAEPPTCLVPLPEGYKRPIEWPKSRDKVWYSNVPHTKLAEYKGHQNWVKVSGDHLLFPGGGTQFKNGALHYIDTIQQALPDIAWGKRSRVILDVGCGVASFGGYMFDRDVLTMSFAPKDEHEAQVQFALERGIPAISAVMGTKRLPYPSRVFDVIHCARCRVPWHIEGGKLLLELNRLLRPGGYFVWSATPVYQKLPEDVEIWNAMSSLTKSMCWKMVKKTKDTLNQVGMAIYQKPMDNNCYEKRSEDSPPLCKETDDADAAWNVPLQACIPKLPIGPSVRGSKWPEMWPQRLEKTPFWIDGSRVGVYGKPANEDFEADYAHWKRVVSKSYVNGMGIDWSKVRNVMDMRAVYGGFAAALRDQKVWVMNIVPIDSADTLPIVYERGLFGMYHDWCESFSTYPRTYDLLHADHLFSKLKKRCKLLGVFAEVDRILRPEGKLIVRDDAETISELESMAKSLQWEVRMTYAKGKEGLLCVQKTTWRPKEIEASM
;
A
#
# COMPACT_ATOMS: atom_id res chain seq x y z
N MET A 1 54.33 -17.84 15.70
CA MET A 1 55.74 -18.27 15.54
C MET A 1 55.75 -19.65 14.89
N ALA A 2 56.81 -20.01 14.13
CA ALA A 2 57.00 -21.30 13.43
C ALA A 2 55.95 -21.58 12.30
N PHE A 3 56.35 -21.90 11.05
CA PHE A 3 56.91 -23.17 10.50
C PHE A 3 55.91 -24.35 10.54
N GLY A 4 55.79 -25.19 9.51
CA GLY A 4 56.55 -25.24 8.25
C GLY A 4 56.05 -26.29 7.23
N ARG A 5 56.79 -26.44 6.12
CA ARG A 5 56.47 -27.29 4.94
C ARG A 5 56.70 -28.81 5.16
N GLY A 6 56.02 -29.63 4.35
CA GLY A 6 56.49 -30.97 3.92
C GLY A 6 55.64 -32.15 4.42
N ALA A 7 55.61 -33.32 3.76
CA ALA A 7 56.25 -33.74 2.50
C ALA A 7 55.47 -34.91 1.81
N LYS A 8 55.96 -35.44 0.68
CA LYS A 8 55.34 -36.52 -0.14
C LYS A 8 55.93 -37.92 0.14
N MET A 9 55.26 -38.96 -0.40
CA MET A 9 55.80 -40.29 -0.79
C MET A 9 56.15 -41.23 0.40
N ASP A 10 56.09 -42.57 0.32
CA ASP A 10 55.56 -43.58 -0.63
C ASP A 10 55.17 -44.83 0.22
N GLY A 11 54.45 -45.90 -0.18
CA GLY A 11 53.93 -46.38 -1.46
C GLY A 11 53.52 -47.88 -1.34
N ARG A 12 53.54 -48.64 -2.45
CA ARG A 12 53.37 -50.12 -2.58
C ARG A 12 51.96 -50.78 -2.47
N ARG A 13 51.51 -51.24 -3.65
CA ARG A 13 50.55 -52.32 -3.99
C ARG A 13 51.03 -53.72 -3.53
N PRO A 14 50.20 -54.81 -3.44
CA PRO A 14 49.69 -55.53 -4.64
C PRO A 14 48.34 -56.33 -4.56
N SER A 15 47.81 -56.69 -5.75
CA SER A 15 47.00 -57.87 -6.20
C SER A 15 46.24 -58.76 -5.18
N SER A 16 45.05 -59.35 -5.40
CA SER A 16 44.16 -59.62 -6.58
C SER A 16 42.87 -60.36 -6.05
N PRO A 17 41.91 -60.93 -6.85
CA PRO A 17 41.26 -60.50 -8.10
C PRO A 17 39.69 -60.55 -8.07
N SER A 18 39.08 -60.03 -9.14
CA SER A 18 37.72 -60.29 -9.70
C SER A 18 36.63 -61.13 -8.97
N SER A 19 35.40 -60.60 -8.97
CA SER A 19 34.22 -61.33 -9.51
C SER A 19 33.18 -60.35 -10.09
N SER A 20 32.38 -60.77 -11.06
CA SER A 20 31.48 -59.90 -11.86
C SER A 20 30.09 -60.52 -12.05
N MET A 21 29.12 -60.21 -11.18
CA MET A 21 27.70 -60.54 -11.38
C MET A 21 26.69 -59.49 -10.85
N CYS A 22 27.12 -58.35 -10.28
CA CYS A 22 26.25 -57.46 -9.48
C CYS A 22 25.73 -56.20 -10.21
N THR A 23 25.59 -56.24 -11.54
CA THR A 23 25.16 -55.08 -12.35
C THR A 23 23.80 -55.27 -13.03
N THR A 24 23.50 -56.46 -13.56
CA THR A 24 22.30 -56.71 -14.36
C THR A 24 21.01 -56.55 -13.56
N THR A 25 20.94 -57.13 -12.35
CA THR A 25 19.75 -57.10 -11.49
C THR A 25 19.37 -55.67 -11.11
N THR A 26 20.35 -54.85 -10.78
CA THR A 26 20.18 -53.45 -10.35
C THR A 26 19.58 -52.59 -11.47
N VAL A 27 20.02 -52.82 -12.73
CA VAL A 27 19.47 -52.12 -13.90
C VAL A 27 18.03 -52.54 -14.19
N VAL A 28 17.71 -53.84 -14.08
CA VAL A 28 16.34 -54.34 -14.28
C VAL A 28 15.37 -53.76 -13.24
N VAL A 29 15.76 -53.71 -11.96
CA VAL A 29 14.96 -53.09 -10.89
C VAL A 29 14.76 -51.59 -11.13
N PHE A 30 15.79 -50.87 -11.57
CA PHE A 30 15.69 -49.44 -11.87
C PHE A 30 14.74 -49.16 -13.05
N VAL A 31 14.84 -49.92 -14.14
CA VAL A 31 13.93 -49.79 -15.30
C VAL A 31 12.49 -50.14 -14.93
N ALA A 32 12.27 -51.17 -14.09
CA ALA A 32 10.93 -51.50 -13.60
C ALA A 32 10.33 -50.36 -12.77
N LEU A 33 11.09 -49.75 -11.87
CA LEU A 33 10.66 -48.58 -11.09
C LEU A 33 10.35 -47.37 -11.98
N CYS A 34 11.16 -47.11 -13.01
CA CYS A 34 10.88 -46.05 -13.99
C CYS A 34 9.57 -46.29 -14.75
N MET A 35 9.27 -47.53 -15.16
CA MET A 35 8.01 -47.83 -15.85
C MET A 35 6.78 -47.77 -14.93
N VAL A 36 6.91 -48.16 -13.65
CA VAL A 36 5.85 -47.96 -12.65
C VAL A 36 5.59 -46.46 -12.42
N GLY A 37 6.64 -45.65 -12.29
CA GLY A 37 6.52 -44.20 -12.17
C GLY A 37 5.85 -43.54 -13.38
N ALA A 38 6.20 -43.96 -14.60
CA ALA A 38 5.54 -43.51 -15.82
C ALA A 38 4.05 -43.90 -15.86
N TRP A 39 3.71 -45.15 -15.48
CA TRP A 39 2.33 -45.62 -15.44
C TRP A 39 1.46 -44.87 -14.41
N MET A 40 2.02 -44.56 -13.23
CA MET A 40 1.35 -43.74 -12.22
C MET A 40 1.07 -42.32 -12.71
N MET A 41 1.98 -41.71 -13.46
CA MET A 41 1.78 -40.35 -14.02
C MET A 41 0.86 -40.30 -15.26
N THR A 42 0.44 -41.43 -15.82
CA THR A 42 -0.48 -41.49 -16.98
C THR A 42 -1.89 -42.02 -16.65
N SER A 43 -2.16 -42.40 -15.40
CA SER A 43 -3.40 -43.10 -15.02
C SER A 43 -4.43 -42.21 -14.31
N THR A 44 -5.14 -41.36 -15.05
CA THR A 44 -6.24 -40.53 -14.52
C THR A 44 -7.56 -41.30 -14.42
N THR A 45 -7.69 -42.17 -13.43
CA THR A 45 -8.99 -42.78 -13.05
C THR A 45 -9.76 -41.84 -12.11
N VAL A 46 -10.80 -41.19 -12.62
CA VAL A 46 -11.75 -40.41 -11.82
C VAL A 46 -12.73 -41.37 -11.13
N PHE A 47 -12.73 -41.40 -9.80
CA PHE A 47 -13.77 -42.06 -9.01
C PHE A 47 -14.88 -41.06 -8.67
N PRO A 48 -16.17 -41.33 -9.00
CA PRO A 48 -17.27 -40.51 -8.53
C PRO A 48 -17.52 -40.76 -7.03
N VAL A 49 -17.62 -39.69 -6.24
CA VAL A 49 -18.05 -39.78 -4.83
C VAL A 49 -19.56 -39.60 -4.79
N GLU A 50 -20.28 -40.70 -4.56
CA GLU A 50 -21.74 -40.72 -4.41
C GLU A 50 -22.14 -40.44 -2.95
N PRO A 51 -23.11 -39.56 -2.67
CA PRO A 51 -23.43 -39.12 -1.31
C PRO A 51 -24.25 -40.16 -0.54
N THR A 52 -23.77 -40.57 0.64
CA THR A 52 -24.45 -41.56 1.50
C THR A 52 -25.71 -41.01 2.17
N SER A 53 -26.88 -41.53 1.81
CA SER A 53 -28.18 -41.18 2.39
C SER A 53 -28.64 -42.11 3.51
N ASN A 54 -29.00 -41.58 4.69
CA ASN A 54 -29.75 -42.25 5.78
C ASN A 54 -30.02 -41.22 6.91
N LYS A 55 -31.20 -41.04 7.54
CA LYS A 55 -32.55 -41.64 7.38
C LYS A 55 -33.68 -40.62 7.69
N LYS A 56 -34.78 -40.75 6.95
CA LYS A 56 -36.21 -40.55 7.31
C LYS A 56 -36.63 -39.50 8.36
N SER A 57 -37.53 -38.62 7.94
CA SER A 57 -38.94 -38.63 8.39
C SER A 57 -39.88 -38.19 7.25
N GLU A 58 -41.19 -38.38 7.39
CA GLU A 58 -42.19 -38.27 6.31
C GLU A 58 -42.97 -36.93 6.38
N PRO A 59 -43.47 -36.39 5.24
CA PRO A 59 -44.30 -35.18 5.24
C PRO A 59 -45.76 -35.51 5.60
N ILE A 60 -46.41 -34.62 6.36
CA ILE A 60 -47.85 -34.66 6.61
C ILE A 60 -48.53 -33.66 5.69
N GLU A 61 -49.55 -34.10 4.95
CA GLU A 61 -50.44 -33.20 4.20
C GLU A 61 -51.37 -32.43 5.14
N VAL A 62 -51.56 -31.14 4.88
CA VAL A 62 -52.86 -30.48 5.08
C VAL A 62 -53.24 -29.81 3.77
N SER A 63 -54.29 -30.30 3.14
CA SER A 63 -54.84 -29.77 1.89
C SER A 63 -56.26 -29.24 2.10
N THR A 64 -56.82 -28.62 1.05
CA THR A 64 -58.13 -27.94 0.91
C THR A 64 -58.13 -26.41 1.14
N SER A 65 -58.90 -25.63 0.39
CA SER A 65 -59.47 -25.73 -0.97
C SER A 65 -59.94 -24.30 -1.37
N ASN A 66 -60.21 -23.84 -2.59
CA ASN A 66 -60.97 -24.30 -3.78
C ASN A 66 -61.02 -23.02 -4.71
N LYS A 67 -61.20 -22.96 -6.04
CA LYS A 67 -61.57 -23.82 -7.19
C LYS A 67 -60.61 -23.49 -8.36
N LYS A 68 -60.32 -24.31 -9.40
CA LYS A 68 -61.17 -25.06 -10.38
C LYS A 68 -62.00 -24.15 -11.34
N THR A 69 -61.96 -24.29 -12.68
CA THR A 69 -61.13 -25.13 -13.58
C THR A 69 -61.17 -24.63 -15.05
N GLU A 70 -60.31 -25.21 -15.92
CA GLU A 70 -60.53 -25.55 -17.36
C GLU A 70 -60.57 -24.44 -18.46
N VAL A 71 -60.22 -24.67 -19.74
CA VAL A 71 -59.18 -25.53 -20.40
C VAL A 71 -59.08 -25.25 -21.94
N LYS A 72 -57.90 -25.48 -22.54
CA LYS A 72 -57.58 -25.77 -23.98
C LYS A 72 -57.49 -24.69 -25.11
N ASP A 73 -56.32 -24.76 -25.77
CA ASP A 73 -56.03 -24.89 -27.23
C ASP A 73 -56.40 -23.84 -28.32
N GLN A 74 -55.32 -23.28 -28.90
CA GLN A 74 -54.95 -23.25 -30.35
C GLN A 74 -55.59 -22.29 -31.40
N ARG A 75 -54.76 -21.28 -31.77
CA ARG A 75 -54.05 -21.14 -33.08
C ARG A 75 -54.73 -20.47 -34.31
N ALA A 76 -53.92 -19.65 -34.99
CA ALA A 76 -53.99 -19.16 -36.40
C ALA A 76 -55.00 -18.04 -36.78
N GLU A 77 -54.77 -17.18 -37.79
CA GLU A 77 -53.54 -16.65 -38.45
C GLU A 77 -53.92 -15.51 -39.46
N VAL A 78 -52.93 -14.77 -40.00
CA VAL A 78 -52.96 -13.89 -41.21
C VAL A 78 -53.72 -12.55 -41.15
N GLY A 79 -53.11 -11.48 -41.70
CA GLY A 79 -53.78 -10.22 -42.07
C GLY A 79 -52.80 -9.09 -42.44
N PHE A 80 -52.46 -8.92 -43.72
CA PHE A 80 -51.54 -7.89 -44.21
C PHE A 80 -52.28 -6.61 -44.65
N GLY A 81 -51.62 -5.44 -44.60
CA GLY A 81 -52.17 -4.16 -45.07
C GLY A 81 -51.06 -3.11 -45.21
N GLU A 82 -51.07 -2.34 -46.30
CA GLU A 82 -49.91 -1.61 -46.84
C GLU A 82 -50.29 -0.18 -47.30
N THR A 83 -49.27 0.62 -47.70
CA THR A 83 -49.28 1.90 -48.46
C THR A 83 -49.13 3.23 -47.71
N ASP A 84 -48.37 4.12 -48.38
CA ASP A 84 -47.96 5.47 -47.98
C ASP A 84 -48.96 6.57 -48.36
N GLU A 85 -48.84 7.75 -47.75
CA GLU A 85 -48.57 8.99 -48.52
C GLU A 85 -48.03 10.13 -47.64
N ALA A 86 -47.58 11.24 -48.23
CA ALA A 86 -46.82 12.31 -47.57
C ALA A 86 -47.32 13.73 -47.89
N ALA A 87 -47.05 14.72 -47.03
CA ALA A 87 -46.93 16.14 -47.44
C ALA A 87 -46.39 17.11 -46.36
N LYS A 88 -45.30 17.85 -46.71
CA LYS A 88 -45.08 19.31 -46.50
C LYS A 88 -44.99 19.90 -45.07
N SER A 89 -44.51 21.15 -44.85
CA SER A 89 -43.28 21.85 -45.32
C SER A 89 -43.20 23.27 -44.71
N GLY A 90 -42.04 23.69 -44.18
CA GLY A 90 -41.71 25.07 -43.75
C GLY A 90 -40.63 25.07 -42.64
N SER A 91 -39.43 25.64 -42.80
CA SER A 91 -39.07 27.08 -42.78
C SER A 91 -39.31 27.73 -41.39
N VAL A 92 -38.37 28.40 -40.73
CA VAL A 92 -37.20 29.19 -41.20
C VAL A 92 -35.93 28.89 -40.36
N SER A 93 -34.76 29.36 -40.84
CA SER A 93 -33.41 29.16 -40.27
C SER A 93 -32.97 30.19 -39.22
N SER A 94 -32.01 29.78 -38.39
CA SER A 94 -30.91 30.53 -37.72
C SER A 94 -30.89 32.07 -37.70
N GLU A 95 -30.44 32.64 -36.56
CA GLU A 95 -29.34 33.61 -36.60
C GLU A 95 -28.52 33.71 -35.28
N LYS A 96 -27.41 34.46 -35.32
CA LYS A 96 -26.37 34.64 -34.30
C LYS A 96 -25.92 36.09 -34.35
N PHE A 97 -25.85 36.80 -33.22
CA PHE A 97 -25.30 38.15 -33.18
C PHE A 97 -24.46 38.46 -31.92
N GLU A 98 -23.41 39.26 -32.12
CA GLU A 98 -22.70 40.03 -31.10
C GLU A 98 -23.40 41.40 -30.89
N ASP A 99 -22.97 42.20 -29.91
CA ASP A 99 -23.36 43.63 -29.87
C ASP A 99 -22.27 44.51 -29.20
N THR A 100 -22.09 45.73 -29.72
CA THR A 100 -20.95 46.64 -29.48
C THR A 100 -21.24 48.03 -30.09
N ASP A 101 -20.84 49.17 -29.54
CA ASP A 101 -20.26 49.54 -28.22
C ASP A 101 -20.38 51.09 -28.10
N ASN A 102 -20.10 51.73 -26.95
CA ASN A 102 -19.82 53.19 -26.90
C ASN A 102 -19.11 53.70 -25.61
N ASN A 103 -17.97 54.38 -25.83
CA ASN A 103 -17.35 55.54 -25.12
C ASN A 103 -17.74 55.89 -23.66
N ASP A 104 -16.81 56.36 -22.81
CA ASP A 104 -16.01 57.58 -23.08
C ASP A 104 -14.78 57.80 -22.14
N ASN A 105 -13.79 58.57 -22.63
CA ASN A 105 -12.70 59.31 -21.92
C ASN A 105 -11.44 58.60 -21.33
N VAL A 106 -10.33 59.38 -21.33
CA VAL A 106 -8.90 59.01 -21.11
C VAL A 106 -8.15 60.20 -20.44
N PRO A 107 -7.17 59.98 -19.52
CA PRO A 107 -5.72 60.19 -19.80
C PRO A 107 -4.89 58.90 -19.55
N ASP A 108 -3.86 58.54 -20.34
CA ASP A 108 -2.50 59.14 -20.51
C ASP A 108 -1.62 58.93 -19.24
N GLU A 109 -0.37 58.44 -19.27
CA GLU A 109 0.77 58.84 -20.12
C GLU A 109 1.29 57.78 -21.14
N SER A 110 2.24 58.21 -21.98
CA SER A 110 2.90 57.42 -23.04
C SER A 110 4.44 57.45 -22.95
N HIS A 111 5.12 56.53 -23.65
CA HIS A 111 6.30 56.85 -24.49
C HIS A 111 6.74 55.64 -25.34
N SER A 112 7.30 55.88 -26.54
CA SER A 112 7.76 54.84 -27.48
C SER A 112 8.74 55.39 -28.54
N ASN A 113 9.35 54.51 -29.37
CA ASN A 113 10.35 54.79 -30.44
C ASN A 113 11.77 55.14 -29.91
N ARG A 114 12.92 55.00 -30.59
CA ARG A 114 13.45 54.29 -31.79
C ARG A 114 15.02 54.39 -31.73
N ASP A 115 15.89 53.76 -32.52
CA ASP A 115 15.82 52.87 -33.70
C ASP A 115 17.06 51.89 -33.66
N ALA A 116 17.51 51.30 -34.79
CA ALA A 116 18.70 50.41 -34.92
C ALA A 116 19.59 50.84 -36.13
N PRO A 117 20.52 50.04 -36.74
CA PRO A 117 21.20 48.79 -36.33
C PRO A 117 22.73 48.73 -36.62
N GLU A 118 23.39 47.64 -36.20
CA GLU A 118 24.65 47.05 -36.75
C GLU A 118 24.80 45.61 -36.15
N GLU A 119 25.59 44.65 -36.63
CA GLU A 119 26.55 44.58 -37.76
C GLU A 119 26.38 43.24 -38.55
N GLU A 120 27.44 42.45 -38.82
CA GLU A 120 27.47 41.29 -39.75
C GLU A 120 28.31 40.09 -39.17
N LYS A 121 28.52 38.89 -39.77
CA LYS A 121 28.08 38.23 -41.03
C LYS A 121 28.12 36.68 -40.92
N PHE A 122 27.41 35.98 -41.82
CA PHE A 122 27.54 34.54 -42.18
C PHE A 122 28.04 34.45 -43.66
N PRO A 123 28.64 33.34 -44.16
CA PRO A 123 27.85 32.23 -44.76
C PRO A 123 28.52 30.83 -44.87
N GLU A 124 27.79 29.87 -45.47
CA GLU A 124 28.26 28.57 -46.01
C GLU A 124 28.90 28.72 -47.41
N ASN A 125 29.67 27.75 -47.93
CA ASN A 125 29.17 26.70 -48.86
C ASN A 125 30.22 25.67 -49.41
N THR A 126 29.83 24.90 -50.43
CA THR A 126 30.20 23.52 -50.82
C THR A 126 31.41 23.29 -51.78
N MET A 127 31.87 22.02 -51.79
CA MET A 127 32.49 21.22 -52.90
C MET A 127 33.77 21.67 -53.62
N GLU A 128 34.81 20.79 -53.65
CA GLU A 128 35.24 20.03 -54.86
C GLU A 128 36.35 18.96 -54.57
N LYS A 129 36.77 18.21 -55.62
CA LYS A 129 37.80 17.14 -55.76
C LYS A 129 38.42 17.28 -57.19
N PRO A 130 39.47 16.56 -57.68
CA PRO A 130 40.13 15.31 -57.22
C PRO A 130 41.69 15.35 -57.35
N VAL A 131 42.34 14.18 -57.56
CA VAL A 131 43.73 13.96 -58.08
C VAL A 131 44.89 14.28 -57.11
N GLU A 132 45.81 13.38 -56.75
CA GLU A 132 45.82 11.89 -56.63
C GLU A 132 46.99 11.55 -55.64
N MET A 133 47.78 10.47 -55.57
CA MET A 133 48.04 9.16 -56.23
C MET A 133 48.79 8.28 -55.17
N ALA A 134 49.13 6.99 -55.28
CA ALA A 134 48.97 5.98 -56.33
C ALA A 134 48.70 4.57 -55.72
N GLU A 135 49.73 3.71 -55.58
CA GLU A 135 49.63 2.28 -55.24
C GLU A 135 50.85 1.78 -54.45
N GLU A 136 50.66 0.81 -53.54
CA GLU A 136 51.03 -0.59 -53.83
C GLU A 136 50.21 -1.57 -52.96
N LYS A 137 50.33 -2.88 -53.21
CA LYS A 137 49.39 -3.94 -52.78
C LYS A 137 50.02 -4.83 -51.71
N GLU A 138 49.20 -5.35 -50.77
CA GLU A 138 48.94 -6.81 -50.71
C GLU A 138 47.87 -7.22 -49.69
N SER A 139 47.26 -8.38 -49.96
CA SER A 139 46.41 -9.21 -49.07
C SER A 139 46.34 -10.61 -49.73
N PRO A 140 45.95 -11.72 -49.05
CA PRO A 140 45.21 -11.78 -47.78
C PRO A 140 45.71 -12.83 -46.75
N LYS A 141 45.11 -12.84 -45.55
CA LYS A 141 44.60 -14.09 -44.92
C LYS A 141 43.63 -13.86 -43.75
N GLU A 142 42.86 -14.91 -43.48
CA GLU A 142 41.64 -14.95 -42.66
C GLU A 142 41.86 -14.64 -41.17
N LYS A 143 40.86 -14.02 -40.50
CA LYS A 143 40.04 -14.71 -39.46
C LYS A 143 38.85 -13.89 -38.92
N GLU A 144 37.70 -14.58 -38.90
CA GLU A 144 36.59 -14.59 -37.91
C GLU A 144 35.99 -13.28 -37.36
N ASP A 145 34.67 -13.10 -37.60
CA ASP A 145 33.81 -12.10 -36.94
C ASP A 145 33.63 -12.36 -35.43
N SER A 146 33.82 -11.33 -34.60
CA SER A 146 33.40 -11.33 -33.19
C SER A 146 32.04 -10.65 -33.00
N LYS A 147 30.96 -11.45 -32.91
CA LYS A 147 29.66 -10.98 -32.41
C LYS A 147 29.63 -10.99 -30.89
N ASP A 148 29.72 -9.82 -30.27
CA ASP A 148 29.48 -9.67 -28.82
C ASP A 148 27.97 -9.70 -28.50
N SER A 149 27.44 -10.91 -28.34
CA SER A 149 26.17 -11.17 -27.65
C SER A 149 26.44 -11.37 -26.16
N PHE A 150 26.03 -10.43 -25.31
CA PHE A 150 26.12 -10.58 -23.85
C PHE A 150 24.83 -11.17 -23.27
N ASP A 151 24.82 -12.49 -23.09
CA ASP A 151 23.78 -13.20 -22.34
C ASP A 151 24.05 -13.13 -20.83
N ASP A 152 23.18 -12.41 -20.11
CA ASP A 152 23.25 -12.20 -18.65
C ASP A 152 22.67 -13.43 -17.90
N ALA A 153 23.22 -14.60 -18.22
CA ALA A 153 22.67 -15.92 -17.87
C ALA A 153 23.28 -16.49 -16.59
N ASN A 154 22.64 -16.23 -15.44
CA ASN A 154 22.71 -17.19 -14.32
C ASN A 154 21.40 -17.25 -13.53
N GLY A 155 20.81 -18.44 -13.50
CA GLY A 155 19.50 -18.73 -12.93
C GLY A 155 19.38 -20.18 -12.43
N LYS A 156 20.47 -20.74 -11.89
CA LYS A 156 20.47 -22.08 -11.27
C LYS A 156 21.13 -22.09 -9.90
N SER A 157 20.37 -22.54 -8.91
CA SER A 157 20.86 -23.02 -7.62
C SER A 157 20.26 -24.40 -7.37
N GLU A 158 20.86 -25.44 -7.96
CA GLU A 158 20.58 -26.83 -7.60
C GLU A 158 21.57 -27.25 -6.52
N GLY A 159 21.06 -27.71 -5.37
CA GLY A 159 21.89 -28.08 -4.23
C GLY A 159 22.64 -29.39 -4.44
N GLN A 160 23.87 -29.47 -3.95
CA GLN A 160 24.58 -30.74 -3.76
C GLN A 160 24.91 -30.94 -2.28
N SER A 161 24.50 -32.09 -1.76
CA SER A 161 24.71 -32.48 -0.37
C SER A 161 26.16 -32.92 -0.14
N ALA A 162 26.84 -32.27 0.80
CA ALA A 162 28.12 -32.72 1.33
C ALA A 162 27.88 -33.79 2.42
N LYS A 163 28.55 -34.94 2.31
CA LYS A 163 28.42 -36.03 3.28
C LYS A 163 29.23 -35.72 4.54
N GLU A 164 28.61 -35.82 5.70
CA GLU A 164 29.34 -36.06 6.94
C GLU A 164 29.77 -37.54 7.04
N GLY A 165 30.90 -37.77 7.70
CA GLY A 165 31.29 -39.10 8.21
C GLY A 165 31.17 -39.10 9.73
N GLY A 166 30.18 -39.81 10.27
CA GLY A 166 29.86 -39.78 11.71
C GLY A 166 30.62 -40.80 12.56
N VAL A 167 30.54 -40.63 13.89
CA VAL A 167 31.02 -41.59 14.90
C VAL A 167 29.98 -41.71 16.04
N THR A 168 29.31 -42.87 16.06
CA THR A 168 28.65 -43.59 17.18
C THR A 168 28.26 -42.89 18.50
N GLY A 169 27.00 -43.09 18.92
CA GLY A 169 26.55 -42.96 20.32
C GLY A 169 25.19 -43.64 20.58
N GLN A 170 25.17 -44.64 21.45
CA GLN A 170 23.97 -45.30 22.05
C GLN A 170 23.49 -44.49 23.27
N SER A 171 22.28 -44.62 23.86
CA SER A 171 21.08 -45.46 23.66
C SER A 171 19.95 -44.93 24.57
N GLY A 172 18.68 -45.30 24.34
CA GLY A 172 17.62 -45.14 25.35
C GLY A 172 16.21 -45.11 24.77
N ASP A 173 15.51 -46.24 24.81
CA ASP A 173 14.06 -46.34 24.54
C ASP A 173 13.27 -46.18 25.85
N GLU A 174 12.07 -45.61 25.77
CA GLU A 174 10.92 -46.05 26.58
C GLU A 174 9.60 -45.63 25.90
N GLU A 175 8.66 -46.56 25.78
CA GLU A 175 7.29 -46.32 25.30
C GLU A 175 6.37 -46.00 26.48
N GLU A 176 5.27 -45.27 26.26
CA GLU A 176 3.97 -45.80 26.71
C GLU A 176 2.77 -45.20 25.95
N LYS A 177 1.56 -45.72 26.22
CA LYS A 177 0.40 -45.63 25.33
C LYS A 177 -0.88 -45.20 26.04
N ILE A 178 -1.69 -44.50 25.26
CA ILE A 178 -3.10 -44.13 25.47
C ILE A 178 -3.94 -45.22 26.16
N THR A 179 -4.78 -44.81 27.12
CA THR A 179 -6.09 -45.42 27.38
C THR A 179 -7.19 -44.36 27.56
N THR A 180 -8.42 -44.77 27.26
CA THR A 180 -9.70 -44.08 27.48
C THR A 180 -10.21 -44.37 28.92
N ASP A 181 -11.32 -43.84 29.46
CA ASP A 181 -12.67 -43.77 28.89
C ASP A 181 -13.64 -42.80 29.62
N ASN A 182 -14.89 -42.82 29.14
CA ASN A 182 -16.13 -42.13 29.58
C ASN A 182 -16.42 -42.19 31.11
N ASP A 183 -17.31 -41.38 31.71
CA ASP A 183 -18.74 -41.26 31.35
C ASP A 183 -19.49 -39.98 31.82
N VAL A 184 -20.78 -39.88 31.43
CA VAL A 184 -21.66 -38.69 31.57
C VAL A 184 -22.88 -38.96 32.47
N GLU A 185 -23.34 -37.95 33.22
CA GLU A 185 -24.79 -37.84 33.53
C GLU A 185 -25.30 -36.38 33.57
N LYS A 186 -26.62 -36.19 33.64
CA LYS A 186 -27.36 -35.07 33.04
C LYS A 186 -28.66 -34.74 33.78
N SER A 187 -29.14 -33.49 33.75
CA SER A 187 -30.58 -33.14 33.72
C SER A 187 -30.81 -31.63 33.52
N ASP A 188 -32.04 -31.24 33.15
CA ASP A 188 -32.38 -29.98 32.49
C ASP A 188 -33.55 -29.22 33.17
N GLY A 189 -33.73 -27.93 32.84
CA GLY A 189 -35.00 -27.20 32.95
C GLY A 189 -35.10 -26.08 34.00
N GLU A 190 -35.98 -25.08 33.88
CA GLU A 190 -36.84 -24.64 32.75
C GLU A 190 -37.47 -23.24 33.04
N LYS A 191 -37.97 -22.54 32.00
CA LYS A 191 -39.10 -21.56 31.96
C LYS A 191 -38.88 -20.05 31.74
N LYS A 192 -39.97 -19.46 31.22
CA LYS A 192 -40.36 -18.07 30.92
C LYS A 192 -41.84 -17.92 31.36
N GLU A 193 -42.57 -16.80 31.31
CA GLU A 193 -42.41 -15.44 30.75
C GLU A 193 -43.28 -14.49 31.64
N ASP A 194 -43.52 -13.23 31.26
CA ASP A 194 -44.89 -12.61 31.15
C ASP A 194 -44.83 -11.08 30.90
N GLN A 195 -45.99 -10.46 30.59
CA GLN A 195 -46.14 -9.07 30.11
C GLN A 195 -47.16 -8.21 30.90
N GLU A 196 -46.94 -6.89 30.83
CA GLU A 196 -47.91 -5.75 30.80
C GLU A 196 -49.11 -5.63 31.78
N GLY A 197 -49.32 -4.40 32.31
CA GLY A 197 -50.66 -3.79 32.29
C GLY A 197 -51.09 -2.83 33.43
N LYS A 198 -51.26 -1.53 33.09
CA LYS A 198 -52.24 -0.55 33.67
C LYS A 198 -52.07 -0.06 35.14
N SER A 199 -52.62 1.09 35.58
CA SER A 199 -53.48 2.14 34.96
C SER A 199 -53.53 3.46 35.78
N GLU A 200 -53.88 4.59 35.12
CA GLU A 200 -54.70 5.75 35.60
C GLU A 200 -54.21 6.59 36.82
N ASP A 201 -54.46 7.89 37.03
CA ASP A 201 -55.07 9.04 36.27
C ASP A 201 -54.74 10.35 37.08
N ASP A 202 -54.99 11.63 36.76
CA ASP A 202 -55.59 12.46 35.67
C ASP A 202 -55.07 13.95 35.87
N ALA A 203 -55.66 14.96 35.21
CA ALA A 203 -55.79 16.38 35.59
C ALA A 203 -54.85 17.43 34.96
N THR A 204 -55.05 17.67 33.65
CA THR A 204 -55.34 18.97 33.01
C THR A 204 -54.92 20.31 33.68
N GLU A 205 -54.12 21.12 32.98
CA GLU A 205 -54.46 22.52 32.64
C GLU A 205 -53.59 23.13 31.50
N GLN A 206 -54.14 24.09 30.76
CA GLN A 206 -53.44 24.99 29.81
C GLN A 206 -53.87 26.44 30.11
N PRO A 207 -53.03 27.44 29.82
CA PRO A 207 -53.42 28.31 28.71
C PRO A 207 -52.26 28.78 27.79
N GLN A 208 -52.60 29.64 26.85
CA GLN A 208 -51.93 29.90 25.57
C GLN A 208 -50.95 31.09 25.58
N ILE A 209 -49.97 31.04 24.66
CA ILE A 209 -49.56 32.08 23.66
C ILE A 209 -49.60 33.56 24.10
N GLU A 210 -48.47 34.26 23.98
CA GLU A 210 -48.35 35.48 23.14
C GLU A 210 -46.89 35.83 22.79
N GLU A 211 -46.70 36.59 21.70
CA GLU A 211 -45.39 36.99 21.18
C GLU A 211 -44.86 38.29 21.82
N LYS A 212 -43.53 38.48 21.82
CA LYS A 212 -42.99 39.82 21.53
C LYS A 212 -41.59 39.78 20.91
N VAL A 213 -41.43 40.50 19.80
CA VAL A 213 -40.13 40.82 19.17
C VAL A 213 -39.70 42.21 19.62
N GLU A 214 -38.45 42.36 20.06
CA GLU A 214 -37.71 43.62 19.98
C GLU A 214 -36.29 43.34 19.48
N GLU A 215 -35.77 44.25 18.65
CA GLU A 215 -34.56 44.11 17.83
C GLU A 215 -33.65 45.33 18.06
N SER A 216 -32.33 45.14 18.19
CA SER A 216 -31.26 46.07 17.78
C SER A 216 -29.90 45.75 18.46
N GLY A 217 -28.81 46.23 17.85
CA GLY A 217 -27.54 46.48 18.56
C GLY A 217 -26.31 45.72 18.06
N GLU A 218 -25.79 46.10 16.89
CA GLU A 218 -24.47 45.65 16.43
C GLU A 218 -23.34 46.09 17.38
N LYS A 219 -22.33 45.23 17.56
CA LYS A 219 -20.96 45.62 17.93
C LYS A 219 -19.94 44.49 17.73
N GLU A 220 -19.11 44.65 16.70
CA GLU A 220 -17.72 44.18 16.72
C GLU A 220 -16.97 44.80 17.94
N PRO A 221 -15.89 44.19 18.51
CA PRO A 221 -14.74 43.76 17.70
C PRO A 221 -13.84 42.61 18.22
N ALA A 222 -12.74 42.42 17.48
CA ALA A 222 -11.42 41.94 17.89
C ALA A 222 -11.16 40.42 17.95
N ALA A 223 -10.06 40.03 17.30
CA ALA A 223 -9.58 38.66 17.21
C ALA A 223 -9.01 38.15 18.56
N LYS A 224 -9.06 36.83 18.75
CA LYS A 224 -8.40 36.10 19.85
C LYS A 224 -7.41 35.05 19.31
N ALA A 225 -6.47 34.67 20.17
CA ALA A 225 -5.25 33.93 19.83
C ALA A 225 -5.44 32.41 19.73
N ASN A 226 -4.35 31.73 19.33
CA ASN A 226 -4.22 30.29 19.06
C ASN A 226 -5.08 29.37 19.94
N GLU A 227 -6.11 28.79 19.33
CA GLU A 227 -6.85 27.65 19.90
C GLU A 227 -6.07 26.35 19.67
N VAL A 228 -5.52 25.79 20.76
CA VAL A 228 -4.82 24.49 20.74
C VAL A 228 -5.79 23.34 20.44
N PHE A 229 -7.01 23.42 20.98
CA PHE A 229 -8.20 22.72 20.49
C PHE A 229 -9.13 23.78 19.87
N PRO A 230 -9.30 23.85 18.54
CA PRO A 230 -10.25 24.77 17.92
C PRO A 230 -11.67 24.24 18.17
N ASP A 231 -12.37 24.89 19.10
CA ASP A 231 -13.70 24.47 19.55
C ASP A 231 -14.71 24.48 18.39
N GLY A 232 -15.68 23.56 18.44
CA GLY A 232 -16.70 23.39 17.40
C GLY A 232 -16.86 21.95 16.94
N ALA A 233 -17.34 21.09 17.86
CA ALA A 233 -18.07 19.83 17.61
C ALA A 233 -18.66 19.24 18.92
N GLN A 234 -19.21 20.07 19.83
CA GLN A 234 -19.87 19.61 21.05
C GLN A 234 -21.32 20.11 21.15
N SER A 235 -22.19 19.41 20.44
CA SER A 235 -23.57 19.10 20.82
C SER A 235 -23.86 17.75 20.18
N GLU A 236 -24.30 16.70 20.89
CA GLU A 236 -24.94 16.66 22.22
C GLU A 236 -24.26 15.61 23.12
N LEU A 237 -24.09 15.90 24.42
CA LEU A 237 -24.06 14.86 25.46
C LEU A 237 -24.38 15.47 26.84
N LEU A 238 -25.69 15.53 27.12
CA LEU A 238 -26.34 15.74 28.44
C LEU A 238 -26.18 17.11 29.15
N LYS A 239 -27.36 17.64 29.52
CA LYS A 239 -27.59 18.60 30.63
C LYS A 239 -27.22 17.86 31.93
N GLU A 240 -26.60 18.43 32.96
CA GLU A 240 -26.96 19.57 33.85
C GLU A 240 -25.70 19.93 34.69
N SER A 241 -25.55 21.06 35.40
CA SER A 241 -26.31 22.32 35.57
C SER A 241 -25.39 23.42 36.12
N ASN A 242 -25.90 24.65 36.20
CA ASN A 242 -25.50 25.76 37.09
C ASN A 242 -24.14 26.47 36.90
N THR A 243 -24.25 27.80 36.89
CA THR A 243 -23.15 28.79 36.81
C THR A 243 -22.56 29.13 38.18
N GLU A 244 -21.24 29.36 38.23
CA GLU A 244 -20.65 30.38 39.11
C GLU A 244 -19.60 31.21 38.35
N ASN A 245 -19.45 32.48 38.70
CA ASN A 245 -18.48 33.39 38.09
C ASN A 245 -17.16 33.42 38.88
N GLY A 246 -16.03 33.14 38.22
CA GLY A 246 -14.70 33.16 38.83
C GLY A 246 -13.69 34.00 38.03
N SER A 247 -12.86 34.79 38.72
CA SER A 247 -11.83 35.64 38.10
C SER A 247 -10.72 34.83 37.45
N PHE A 248 -10.20 35.31 36.31
CA PHE A 248 -8.95 34.82 35.73
C PHE A 248 -7.79 34.89 36.75
N PRO A 249 -6.96 33.84 36.88
CA PRO A 249 -5.73 33.88 37.66
C PRO A 249 -4.53 34.37 36.83
N THR A 250 -3.55 35.00 37.49
CA THR A 250 -2.28 35.43 36.88
C THR A 250 -1.24 34.30 36.85
N GLN A 251 -0.23 34.39 35.97
CA GLN A 251 0.87 33.39 35.78
C GLN A 251 1.50 32.83 37.08
N ALA A 252 1.55 33.59 38.17
CA ALA A 252 2.05 33.12 39.46
C ALA A 252 1.23 31.96 40.07
N ALA A 253 -0.03 31.80 39.68
CA ALA A 253 -0.89 30.68 40.08
C ALA A 253 -0.61 29.42 39.23
N GLU A 254 -0.35 29.57 37.93
CA GLU A 254 -0.04 28.44 37.04
C GLU A 254 1.21 27.70 37.50
N SER A 255 2.29 28.42 37.82
CA SER A 255 3.53 27.82 38.36
C SER A 255 3.40 27.30 39.81
N LYS A 256 2.29 27.61 40.49
CA LYS A 256 1.94 27.01 41.79
C LYS A 256 1.16 25.70 41.59
N ASN A 257 0.21 25.69 40.64
CA ASN A 257 -0.48 24.48 40.20
C ASN A 257 0.48 23.45 39.59
N GLU A 258 1.51 23.86 38.83
CA GLU A 258 2.59 22.95 38.39
C GLU A 258 3.28 22.24 39.56
N LYS A 259 3.61 22.99 40.63
CA LYS A 259 4.31 22.43 41.80
C LYS A 259 3.41 21.56 42.67
N GLU A 260 2.12 21.90 42.76
CA GLU A 260 1.14 21.10 43.50
C GLU A 260 0.75 19.84 42.71
N ALA A 261 0.72 19.88 41.37
CA ALA A 261 0.63 18.69 40.52
C ALA A 261 1.87 17.79 40.61
N GLN A 262 3.08 18.36 40.57
CA GLN A 262 4.36 17.64 40.77
C GLN A 262 4.56 17.13 42.21
N ALA A 263 3.74 17.57 43.16
CA ALA A 263 3.69 17.04 44.52
C ALA A 263 2.64 15.92 44.64
N ALA A 264 1.45 16.11 44.08
CA ALA A 264 0.39 15.09 44.03
C ALA A 264 0.85 13.83 43.27
N SER A 265 1.64 14.00 42.20
CA SER A 265 2.24 12.89 41.44
C SER A 265 3.32 12.10 42.20
N LYS A 266 3.62 12.44 43.47
CA LYS A 266 4.64 11.77 44.30
C LYS A 266 4.08 11.04 45.52
N SER A 267 2.75 10.94 45.65
CA SER A 267 2.13 10.37 46.86
C SER A 267 1.04 9.31 46.63
N SER A 268 0.96 8.68 45.45
CA SER A 268 0.26 7.40 45.25
C SER A 268 0.58 6.75 43.90
N GLY A 269 1.02 5.48 43.91
CA GLY A 269 1.28 4.66 42.72
C GLY A 269 2.77 4.41 42.46
N ASP A 270 3.11 3.20 42.01
CA ASP A 270 4.48 2.85 41.62
C ASP A 270 4.92 3.64 40.38
N GLU A 271 6.10 4.26 40.44
CA GLU A 271 6.67 5.01 39.32
C GLU A 271 7.14 4.04 38.24
N ILE A 272 6.26 3.74 37.27
CA ILE A 272 6.47 2.72 36.21
C ILE A 272 7.73 3.05 35.41
N THR A 273 8.83 2.42 35.80
CA THR A 273 10.17 2.70 35.29
C THR A 273 10.43 1.87 34.03
N TYR A 274 10.14 2.44 32.87
CA TYR A 274 10.42 1.79 31.58
C TYR A 274 11.94 1.62 31.37
N SER A 275 12.37 0.36 31.20
CA SER A 275 13.76 0.00 30.93
C SER A 275 13.92 -0.44 29.48
N TRP A 276 14.79 0.25 28.74
CA TRP A 276 14.97 0.08 27.29
C TRP A 276 16.31 -0.55 26.96
N LYS A 277 16.31 -1.47 25.98
CA LYS A 277 17.50 -2.18 25.48
C LYS A 277 17.57 -2.10 23.96
N LEU A 278 18.76 -2.28 23.39
CA LEU A 278 18.96 -2.39 21.95
C LEU A 278 18.53 -3.77 21.43
N CYS A 279 17.87 -3.78 20.28
CA CYS A 279 17.46 -5.02 19.61
C CYS A 279 18.67 -5.89 19.24
N ASN A 280 18.64 -7.16 19.63
CA ASN A 280 19.66 -8.15 19.28
C ASN A 280 19.24 -8.90 18.01
N SER A 281 19.69 -8.42 16.84
CA SER A 281 19.25 -8.92 15.53
C SER A 281 20.36 -8.88 14.48
N SER A 282 20.39 -9.88 13.61
CA SER A 282 21.29 -10.01 12.46
C SER A 282 21.14 -8.86 11.44
N ALA A 283 19.95 -8.25 11.37
CA ALA A 283 19.68 -7.07 10.55
C ALA A 283 20.17 -5.74 11.16
N VAL A 284 20.68 -5.77 12.41
CA VAL A 284 21.27 -4.65 13.16
C VAL A 284 20.47 -3.34 13.07
N THR A 285 20.86 -2.38 12.22
CA THR A 285 20.22 -1.06 12.11
C THR A 285 18.97 -1.08 11.23
N ASP A 286 18.75 -2.12 10.44
CA ASP A 286 17.66 -2.22 9.46
C ASP A 286 16.67 -3.35 9.80
N TYR A 287 16.55 -3.62 11.11
CA TYR A 287 15.64 -4.62 11.67
C TYR A 287 14.16 -4.24 11.48
N ILE A 288 13.43 -5.14 10.83
CA ILE A 288 11.98 -5.08 10.60
C ILE A 288 11.41 -6.37 11.20
N PRO A 289 10.83 -6.35 12.43
CA PRO A 289 10.54 -7.58 13.17
C PRO A 289 9.71 -8.63 12.41
N CYS A 290 8.73 -8.19 11.62
CA CYS A 290 7.90 -9.10 10.82
C CYS A 290 8.54 -9.59 9.51
N LEU A 291 9.72 -9.10 9.11
CA LEU A 291 10.44 -9.58 7.91
C LEU A 291 11.76 -10.29 8.26
N ASP A 292 12.32 -10.02 9.44
CA ASP A 292 13.58 -10.58 9.92
C ASP A 292 13.37 -11.66 11.01
N ASN A 293 12.18 -12.25 11.09
CA ASN A 293 11.87 -13.33 12.03
C ASN A 293 12.46 -14.67 11.56
N GLU A 294 13.77 -14.82 11.72
CA GLU A 294 14.52 -16.03 11.36
C GLU A 294 13.88 -17.31 11.94
N LYS A 295 13.28 -17.26 13.13
CA LYS A 295 12.66 -18.42 13.79
C LYS A 295 11.38 -18.89 13.12
N ALA A 296 10.62 -18.00 12.51
CA ALA A 296 9.46 -18.35 11.69
C ALA A 296 9.90 -18.78 10.28
N ILE A 297 10.80 -18.02 9.66
CA ILE A 297 11.29 -18.28 8.29
C ILE A 297 11.97 -19.65 8.19
N LYS A 298 12.78 -20.05 9.19
CA LYS A 298 13.42 -21.39 9.25
C LYS A 298 12.44 -22.56 9.50
N LYS A 299 11.17 -22.29 9.79
CA LYS A 299 10.11 -23.30 9.94
C LYS A 299 9.24 -23.46 8.70
N LEU A 300 9.43 -22.65 7.66
CA LEU A 300 8.64 -22.73 6.43
C LEU A 300 8.96 -24.02 5.67
N HIS A 301 7.91 -24.74 5.25
CA HIS A 301 8.05 -25.94 4.42
C HIS A 301 8.45 -25.64 2.97
N SER A 302 8.38 -24.37 2.54
CA SER A 302 8.84 -23.92 1.23
C SER A 302 9.38 -22.51 1.24
N THR A 303 10.14 -22.18 0.19
CA THR A 303 10.55 -20.80 -0.14
C THR A 303 9.91 -20.30 -1.44
N LYS A 304 9.05 -21.13 -2.06
CA LYS A 304 8.23 -20.80 -3.23
C LYS A 304 7.38 -19.54 -2.97
N HIS A 305 6.94 -18.90 -4.05
CA HIS A 305 6.17 -17.63 -4.04
C HIS A 305 6.82 -16.50 -3.22
N TYR A 306 8.10 -16.62 -2.88
CA TYR A 306 8.75 -15.77 -1.89
C TYR A 306 8.05 -15.75 -0.51
N GLU A 307 7.44 -16.87 -0.09
CA GLU A 307 6.87 -17.07 1.26
C GLU A 307 7.82 -16.59 2.36
N HIS A 308 9.11 -16.89 2.21
CA HIS A 308 10.20 -16.46 3.09
C HIS A 308 10.46 -14.94 3.15
N ARG A 309 9.78 -14.13 2.31
CA ARG A 309 9.83 -12.66 2.28
C ARG A 309 8.48 -12.01 2.63
N GLU A 310 7.49 -12.81 3.03
CA GLU A 310 6.22 -12.32 3.58
C GLU A 310 6.36 -11.84 5.04
N ARG A 311 5.26 -11.31 5.60
CA ARG A 311 5.17 -10.93 7.01
C ARG A 311 5.01 -12.17 7.90
N HIS A 312 6.02 -12.43 8.72
CA HIS A 312 6.09 -13.46 9.76
C HIS A 312 6.36 -12.80 11.11
N CYS A 313 5.36 -12.19 11.73
CA CYS A 313 5.56 -11.42 12.96
C CYS A 313 5.96 -12.29 14.17
N PRO A 314 6.75 -11.76 15.12
CA PRO A 314 6.92 -12.35 16.45
C PRO A 314 5.59 -12.43 17.20
N ALA A 315 5.45 -13.39 18.12
CA ALA A 315 4.20 -13.61 18.87
C ALA A 315 3.95 -12.56 19.96
N GLU A 316 5.01 -12.02 20.55
CA GLU A 316 4.99 -10.83 21.40
C GLU A 316 5.74 -9.71 20.65
N PRO A 317 5.19 -8.49 20.55
CA PRO A 317 5.87 -7.37 19.88
C PRO A 317 7.19 -7.02 20.59
N PRO A 318 8.30 -6.77 19.86
CA PRO A 318 9.57 -6.41 20.48
C PRO A 318 9.47 -5.10 21.28
N THR A 319 10.04 -5.11 22.49
CA THR A 319 10.16 -3.93 23.37
C THR A 319 11.51 -3.23 23.25
N CYS A 320 12.26 -3.55 22.20
CA CYS A 320 13.64 -3.13 21.98
C CYS A 320 13.74 -1.93 21.02
N LEU A 321 14.82 -1.16 21.14
CA LEU A 321 15.11 -0.05 20.25
C LEU A 321 16.12 -0.45 19.18
N VAL A 322 15.82 -0.12 17.93
CA VAL A 322 16.76 -0.36 16.82
C VAL A 322 17.89 0.68 16.89
N PRO A 323 19.17 0.27 16.80
CA PRO A 323 20.31 1.19 16.82
C PRO A 323 20.29 2.17 15.62
N LEU A 324 20.99 3.29 15.78
CA LEU A 324 21.23 4.24 14.70
C LEU A 324 22.48 3.80 13.89
N PRO A 325 22.52 4.03 12.57
CA PRO A 325 23.74 3.90 11.77
C PRO A 325 24.90 4.75 12.31
N GLU A 326 26.13 4.26 12.16
CA GLU A 326 27.31 5.02 12.53
C GLU A 326 27.44 6.28 11.63
N GLY A 327 27.61 7.44 12.26
CA GLY A 327 27.62 8.72 11.54
C GLY A 327 26.28 9.10 10.90
N TYR A 328 25.15 8.62 11.43
CA TYR A 328 23.81 9.04 11.00
C TYR A 328 23.67 10.57 11.01
N LYS A 329 23.13 11.13 9.93
CA LYS A 329 22.92 12.57 9.72
C LYS A 329 21.42 12.85 9.54
N ARG A 330 20.99 14.08 9.81
CA ARG A 330 19.66 14.56 9.38
C ARG A 330 19.47 14.30 7.88
N PRO A 331 18.35 13.72 7.43
CA PRO A 331 18.06 13.57 6.00
C PRO A 331 18.19 14.88 5.22
N ILE A 332 18.50 14.75 3.94
CA ILE A 332 18.55 15.89 3.02
C ILE A 332 17.11 16.38 2.79
N GLU A 333 16.90 17.68 2.70
CA GLU A 333 15.56 18.27 2.54
C GLU A 333 15.01 18.08 1.12
N TRP A 334 13.69 17.90 0.99
CA TRP A 334 13.00 17.81 -0.31
C TRP A 334 13.02 19.17 -1.04
N PRO A 335 13.23 19.23 -2.37
CA PRO A 335 13.34 18.11 -3.32
C PRO A 335 14.75 17.55 -3.51
N LYS A 336 15.79 18.11 -2.87
CA LYS A 336 17.18 17.68 -3.06
C LYS A 336 17.38 16.21 -2.65
N SER A 337 16.59 15.73 -1.69
CA SER A 337 16.53 14.31 -1.28
C SER A 337 16.19 13.35 -2.42
N ARG A 338 15.36 13.77 -3.39
CA ARG A 338 14.91 12.92 -4.51
C ARG A 338 16.09 12.37 -5.30
N ASP A 339 17.14 13.17 -5.45
CA ASP A 339 18.25 12.88 -6.36
C ASP A 339 19.59 12.67 -5.61
N LYS A 340 19.62 12.84 -4.27
CA LYS A 340 20.74 12.41 -3.40
C LYS A 340 20.35 12.17 -1.93
N VAL A 341 21.03 11.22 -1.26
CA VAL A 341 20.96 11.01 0.20
C VAL A 341 22.35 10.84 0.82
N TRP A 342 22.45 10.82 2.16
CA TRP A 342 23.70 10.52 2.86
C TRP A 342 24.03 9.03 2.81
N TYR A 343 25.29 8.70 2.53
CA TYR A 343 25.78 7.32 2.56
C TYR A 343 25.65 6.71 3.97
N SER A 344 26.00 7.45 5.03
CA SER A 344 25.95 6.95 6.41
C SER A 344 24.52 6.65 6.92
N ASN A 345 23.47 7.16 6.27
CA ASN A 345 22.09 6.86 6.65
C ASN A 345 21.61 5.51 6.08
N VAL A 346 22.21 5.06 4.97
CA VAL A 346 21.89 3.80 4.28
C VAL A 346 23.21 3.20 3.73
N PRO A 347 24.09 2.65 4.60
CA PRO A 347 25.48 2.31 4.28
C PRO A 347 25.64 0.99 3.50
N HIS A 348 24.84 0.81 2.45
CA HIS A 348 24.76 -0.42 1.65
C HIS A 348 25.38 -0.22 0.26
N THR A 349 26.61 -0.72 0.06
CA THR A 349 27.33 -0.57 -1.22
C THR A 349 26.89 -1.58 -2.29
N LYS A 350 26.39 -2.75 -1.90
CA LYS A 350 26.03 -3.88 -2.79
C LYS A 350 25.21 -3.46 -4.01
N LEU A 351 24.20 -2.60 -3.84
CA LEU A 351 23.39 -2.13 -4.96
C LEU A 351 24.17 -1.21 -5.92
N ALA A 352 25.04 -0.34 -5.40
CA ALA A 352 25.89 0.53 -6.21
C ALA A 352 26.99 -0.26 -6.95
N GLU A 353 27.53 -1.32 -6.35
CA GLU A 353 28.46 -2.26 -6.99
C GLU A 353 27.75 -3.06 -8.11
N TYR A 354 26.64 -3.72 -7.79
CA TYR A 354 25.91 -4.60 -8.71
C TYR A 354 25.13 -3.85 -9.82
N LYS A 355 24.84 -2.55 -9.63
CA LYS A 355 24.08 -1.73 -10.59
C LYS A 355 24.77 -0.44 -11.04
N GLY A 356 26.01 -0.14 -10.65
CA GLY A 356 26.68 1.14 -10.98
C GLY A 356 26.82 1.46 -12.48
N HIS A 357 26.78 0.44 -13.36
CA HIS A 357 26.75 0.58 -14.82
C HIS A 357 25.36 1.00 -15.36
N GLN A 358 24.32 0.92 -14.54
CA GLN A 358 22.97 1.41 -14.81
C GLN A 358 22.79 2.69 -13.98
N ASN A 359 22.07 3.69 -14.49
CA ASN A 359 21.89 4.98 -13.80
C ASN A 359 20.87 4.89 -12.64
N TRP A 360 21.13 4.00 -11.67
CA TRP A 360 20.31 3.75 -10.47
C TRP A 360 20.84 4.53 -9.25
N VAL A 361 22.06 4.20 -8.83
CA VAL A 361 22.73 4.76 -7.65
C VAL A 361 24.22 4.91 -7.97
N LYS A 362 24.84 6.02 -7.55
CA LYS A 362 26.30 6.25 -7.65
C LYS A 362 26.83 6.80 -6.32
N VAL A 363 27.93 6.23 -5.81
CA VAL A 363 28.61 6.74 -4.62
C VAL A 363 29.44 7.97 -4.99
N SER A 364 29.39 9.04 -4.19
CA SER A 364 30.08 10.30 -4.45
C SER A 364 30.46 10.99 -3.13
N GLY A 365 31.59 10.58 -2.55
CA GLY A 365 31.97 10.96 -1.18
C GLY A 365 30.91 10.53 -0.17
N ASP A 366 30.57 11.39 0.77
CA ASP A 366 29.51 11.21 1.78
C ASP A 366 28.09 10.94 1.23
N HIS A 367 27.88 10.94 -0.09
CA HIS A 367 26.55 10.89 -0.71
C HIS A 367 26.35 9.67 -1.61
N LEU A 368 25.09 9.22 -1.67
CA LEU A 368 24.56 8.37 -2.71
C LEU A 368 23.71 9.24 -3.65
N LEU A 369 24.00 9.22 -4.94
CA LEU A 369 23.34 10.01 -5.99
C LEU A 369 22.40 9.12 -6.82
N PHE A 370 21.18 9.60 -7.08
CA PHE A 370 20.16 8.89 -7.84
C PHE A 370 19.81 9.68 -9.11
N PRO A 371 20.45 9.43 -10.26
CA PRO A 371 20.25 10.17 -11.50
C PRO A 371 18.92 9.84 -12.22
N GLY A 372 17.84 9.58 -11.47
CA GLY A 372 16.48 9.35 -11.96
C GLY A 372 16.25 8.11 -12.84
N GLY A 373 17.29 7.32 -13.15
CA GLY A 373 17.22 6.20 -14.06
C GLY A 373 16.70 4.89 -13.44
N GLY A 374 16.56 3.89 -14.31
CA GLY A 374 16.13 2.53 -13.99
C GLY A 374 16.41 1.58 -15.17
N THR A 375 16.26 0.27 -14.99
CA THR A 375 16.63 -0.71 -16.04
C THR A 375 15.73 -0.65 -17.29
N GLN A 376 14.52 -0.08 -17.19
CA GLN A 376 13.66 0.22 -18.35
C GLN A 376 13.75 1.68 -18.82
N PHE A 377 14.36 2.56 -18.02
CA PHE A 377 14.46 4.00 -18.29
C PHE A 377 15.88 4.48 -17.93
N LYS A 378 16.86 3.99 -18.70
CA LYS A 378 18.31 4.21 -18.50
C LYS A 378 18.70 5.70 -18.51
N ASN A 379 17.94 6.50 -19.26
CA ASN A 379 18.13 7.94 -19.47
C ASN A 379 17.20 8.81 -18.59
N GLY A 380 16.58 8.23 -17.56
CA GLY A 380 15.74 8.95 -16.58
C GLY A 380 14.24 8.68 -16.73
N ALA A 381 13.52 8.73 -15.60
CA ALA A 381 12.11 8.39 -15.51
C ALA A 381 11.17 9.36 -16.28
N LEU A 382 11.49 10.65 -16.37
CA LEU A 382 10.61 11.66 -17.00
C LEU A 382 10.25 11.35 -18.45
N HIS A 383 11.25 11.08 -19.30
CA HIS A 383 11.02 10.71 -20.71
C HIS A 383 10.17 9.43 -20.86
N TYR A 384 10.31 8.49 -19.94
CA TYR A 384 9.51 7.26 -19.92
C TYR A 384 8.06 7.53 -19.49
N ILE A 385 7.84 8.39 -18.48
CA ILE A 385 6.52 8.89 -18.05
C ILE A 385 5.81 9.63 -19.19
N ASP A 386 6.55 10.46 -19.94
CA ASP A 386 6.06 11.13 -21.15
C ASP A 386 5.77 10.16 -22.29
N THR A 387 6.61 9.15 -22.50
CA THR A 387 6.37 8.10 -23.51
C THR A 387 5.07 7.35 -23.23
N ILE A 388 4.76 7.06 -21.96
CA ILE A 388 3.46 6.48 -21.56
C ILE A 388 2.31 7.45 -21.88
N GLN A 389 2.44 8.72 -21.49
CA GLN A 389 1.41 9.75 -21.67
C GLN A 389 1.13 10.07 -23.14
N GLN A 390 2.15 10.02 -24.01
CA GLN A 390 2.03 10.16 -25.46
C GLN A 390 1.43 8.91 -26.10
N ALA A 391 1.77 7.72 -25.60
CA ALA A 391 1.29 6.46 -26.14
C ALA A 391 -0.22 6.23 -25.86
N LEU A 392 -0.72 6.68 -24.70
CA LEU A 392 -2.13 6.65 -24.35
C LEU A 392 -2.55 7.93 -23.58
N PRO A 393 -3.01 8.98 -24.29
CA PRO A 393 -3.45 10.24 -23.68
C PRO A 393 -4.46 10.08 -22.53
N ASP A 394 -5.41 9.16 -22.67
CA ASP A 394 -6.52 8.88 -21.74
C ASP A 394 -6.09 8.41 -20.34
N ILE A 395 -4.80 8.10 -20.14
CA ILE A 395 -4.21 7.93 -18.81
C ILE A 395 -4.33 9.24 -18.00
N ALA A 396 -4.09 10.39 -18.65
CA ALA A 396 -4.19 11.74 -18.10
C ALA A 396 -3.64 11.85 -16.65
N TRP A 397 -2.31 11.79 -16.52
CA TRP A 397 -1.61 11.95 -15.25
C TRP A 397 -2.04 13.25 -14.53
N GLY A 398 -2.25 13.18 -13.21
CA GLY A 398 -2.65 14.33 -12.40
C GLY A 398 -4.08 14.83 -12.67
N LYS A 399 -4.89 14.06 -13.40
CA LYS A 399 -6.28 14.42 -13.74
C LYS A 399 -7.22 13.24 -13.59
N ARG A 400 -7.00 12.16 -14.37
CA ARG A 400 -7.75 10.91 -14.23
C ARG A 400 -6.97 9.89 -13.40
N SER A 401 -5.69 9.71 -13.73
CA SER A 401 -4.79 8.82 -13.00
C SER A 401 -4.04 9.61 -11.94
N ARG A 402 -4.34 9.36 -10.66
CA ARG A 402 -3.83 10.09 -9.49
C ARG A 402 -3.20 9.17 -8.44
N VAL A 403 -3.60 7.90 -8.35
CA VAL A 403 -3.04 6.91 -7.42
C VAL A 403 -2.58 5.66 -8.17
N ILE A 404 -1.28 5.38 -8.10
CA ILE A 404 -0.60 4.28 -8.80
C ILE A 404 -0.04 3.26 -7.80
N LEU A 405 -0.07 1.98 -8.17
CA LEU A 405 0.75 0.92 -7.54
C LEU A 405 1.96 0.60 -8.43
N ASP A 406 3.18 0.82 -7.93
CA ASP A 406 4.44 0.52 -8.65
C ASP A 406 5.06 -0.78 -8.12
N VAL A 407 4.95 -1.84 -8.93
CA VAL A 407 5.34 -3.21 -8.59
C VAL A 407 6.82 -3.44 -8.90
N GLY A 408 7.59 -3.87 -7.90
CA GLY A 408 9.02 -4.16 -8.09
C GLY A 408 9.82 -2.90 -8.41
N CYS A 409 9.50 -1.81 -7.71
CA CYS A 409 9.88 -0.43 -8.02
C CYS A 409 11.38 -0.10 -8.04
N GLY A 410 12.25 -1.03 -7.62
CA GLY A 410 13.65 -0.74 -7.34
C GLY A 410 13.77 0.36 -6.28
N VAL A 411 14.60 1.37 -6.55
CA VAL A 411 14.73 2.58 -5.72
C VAL A 411 13.57 3.59 -5.87
N ALA A 412 12.43 3.18 -6.44
CA ALA A 412 11.20 3.96 -6.68
C ALA A 412 11.38 5.22 -7.55
N SER A 413 12.34 5.23 -8.48
CA SER A 413 12.59 6.39 -9.35
C SER A 413 11.38 6.76 -10.24
N PHE A 414 10.51 5.81 -10.60
CA PHE A 414 9.25 6.13 -11.29
C PHE A 414 8.34 6.97 -10.38
N GLY A 415 7.96 6.44 -9.21
CA GLY A 415 7.13 7.17 -8.23
C GLY A 415 7.72 8.51 -7.77
N GLY A 416 9.05 8.60 -7.64
CA GLY A 416 9.75 9.83 -7.27
C GLY A 416 9.62 10.97 -8.28
N TYR A 417 9.44 10.67 -9.56
CA TYR A 417 9.23 11.65 -10.63
C TYR A 417 7.75 11.81 -11.03
N MET A 418 6.86 10.90 -10.60
CA MET A 418 5.40 11.08 -10.75
C MET A 418 4.85 12.24 -9.91
N PHE A 419 5.56 12.69 -8.87
CA PHE A 419 5.26 13.94 -8.17
C PHE A 419 5.26 15.17 -9.11
N ASP A 420 6.11 15.17 -10.15
CA ASP A 420 6.18 16.26 -11.14
C ASP A 420 4.97 16.25 -12.10
N ARG A 421 4.03 15.31 -11.92
CA ARG A 421 2.74 15.20 -12.62
C ARG A 421 1.54 15.26 -11.67
N ASP A 422 1.76 15.63 -10.40
CA ASP A 422 0.77 15.60 -9.33
C ASP A 422 0.06 14.22 -9.22
N VAL A 423 0.87 13.16 -9.21
CA VAL A 423 0.43 11.78 -9.04
C VAL A 423 1.13 11.12 -7.86
N LEU A 424 0.34 10.48 -7.00
CA LEU A 424 0.83 9.69 -5.89
C LEU A 424 1.08 8.25 -6.34
N THR A 425 2.26 7.73 -6.04
CA THR A 425 2.66 6.35 -6.36
C THR A 425 3.01 5.61 -5.08
N MET A 426 2.28 4.52 -4.79
CA MET A 426 2.63 3.57 -3.75
C MET A 426 3.54 2.50 -4.34
N SER A 427 4.80 2.52 -3.95
CA SER A 427 5.83 1.65 -4.50
C SER A 427 6.06 0.44 -3.59
N PHE A 428 6.35 -0.75 -4.13
CA PHE A 428 6.79 -1.87 -3.29
C PHE A 428 7.80 -2.81 -3.94
N ALA A 429 8.65 -3.36 -3.09
CA ALA A 429 9.59 -4.42 -3.38
C ALA A 429 9.85 -5.25 -2.11
N PRO A 430 10.27 -6.53 -2.22
CA PRO A 430 10.66 -7.32 -1.06
C PRO A 430 11.93 -6.75 -0.39
N LYS A 431 12.14 -7.07 0.89
CA LYS A 431 13.49 -7.05 1.46
C LYS A 431 14.26 -8.22 0.82
N ASP A 432 15.35 -7.92 0.11
CA ASP A 432 16.11 -8.91 -0.66
C ASP A 432 17.64 -8.72 -0.55
N GLU A 433 18.37 -9.67 -1.13
CA GLU A 433 19.85 -9.76 -1.15
C GLU A 433 20.55 -8.57 -1.81
N HIS A 434 19.82 -7.73 -2.55
CA HIS A 434 20.37 -6.49 -3.12
C HIS A 434 20.36 -5.33 -2.13
N GLU A 435 19.69 -5.50 -0.98
CA GLU A 435 19.69 -4.67 0.23
C GLU A 435 19.30 -3.19 0.04
N ALA A 436 18.44 -2.71 0.94
CA ALA A 436 18.01 -1.30 1.04
C ALA A 436 17.28 -0.67 -0.17
N GLN A 437 16.83 -1.41 -1.19
CA GLN A 437 16.07 -0.84 -2.34
C GLN A 437 14.92 0.10 -1.93
N VAL A 438 14.02 -0.39 -1.06
CA VAL A 438 12.89 0.39 -0.49
C VAL A 438 13.39 1.48 0.47
N GLN A 439 14.45 1.21 1.23
CA GLN A 439 15.04 2.16 2.17
C GLN A 439 15.62 3.39 1.45
N PHE A 440 16.24 3.22 0.27
CA PHE A 440 16.68 4.32 -0.57
C PHE A 440 15.49 5.18 -1.02
N ALA A 441 14.37 4.58 -1.43
CA ALA A 441 13.15 5.35 -1.77
C ALA A 441 12.65 6.18 -0.57
N LEU A 442 12.58 5.56 0.61
CA LEU A 442 12.11 6.21 1.83
C LEU A 442 13.07 7.31 2.33
N GLU A 443 14.39 7.15 2.16
CA GLU A 443 15.39 8.18 2.48
C GLU A 443 15.40 9.33 1.46
N ARG A 444 15.03 9.06 0.20
CA ARG A 444 14.83 10.08 -0.84
C ARG A 444 13.54 10.90 -0.65
N GLY A 445 12.64 10.47 0.22
CA GLY A 445 11.34 11.11 0.44
C GLY A 445 10.25 10.66 -0.55
N ILE A 446 10.28 9.39 -0.96
CA ILE A 446 9.37 8.77 -1.94
C ILE A 446 8.57 7.65 -1.24
N PRO A 447 7.24 7.51 -1.46
CA PRO A 447 6.46 6.46 -0.82
C PRO A 447 6.84 5.07 -1.33
N ALA A 448 7.29 4.20 -0.42
CA ALA A 448 7.59 2.80 -0.71
C ALA A 448 7.38 1.91 0.53
N ILE A 449 7.09 0.62 0.33
CA ILE A 449 6.91 -0.36 1.41
C ILE A 449 7.65 -1.67 1.14
N SER A 450 8.05 -2.37 2.21
CA SER A 450 8.73 -3.66 2.14
C SER A 450 7.70 -4.80 2.10
N ALA A 451 7.33 -5.22 0.90
CA ALA A 451 6.27 -6.20 0.67
C ALA A 451 6.53 -7.09 -0.55
N VAL A 452 5.85 -8.25 -0.62
CA VAL A 452 5.91 -9.18 -1.75
C VAL A 452 4.51 -9.71 -2.07
N MET A 453 4.23 -10.01 -3.34
CA MET A 453 3.04 -10.78 -3.73
C MET A 453 3.38 -12.26 -3.66
N GLY A 454 3.19 -12.85 -2.48
CA GLY A 454 3.42 -14.27 -2.23
C GLY A 454 2.12 -15.06 -2.21
N THR A 455 1.76 -15.58 -1.04
CA THR A 455 0.57 -16.40 -0.81
C THR A 455 -0.64 -15.60 -0.33
N LYS A 456 -0.43 -14.40 0.24
CA LYS A 456 -1.46 -13.49 0.79
C LYS A 456 -1.75 -12.29 -0.14
N ARG A 457 -2.96 -11.72 -0.01
CA ARG A 457 -3.37 -10.44 -0.62
C ARG A 457 -2.50 -9.28 -0.12
N LEU A 458 -2.28 -8.29 -0.97
CA LEU A 458 -1.70 -7.01 -0.56
C LEU A 458 -2.72 -6.26 0.32
N PRO A 459 -2.28 -5.48 1.35
CA PRO A 459 -3.13 -4.90 2.39
C PRO A 459 -3.91 -3.66 1.93
N TYR A 460 -4.58 -3.78 0.78
CA TYR A 460 -5.41 -2.76 0.15
C TYR A 460 -6.78 -3.38 -0.22
N PRO A 461 -7.89 -2.63 -0.16
CA PRO A 461 -9.18 -3.07 -0.67
C PRO A 461 -9.16 -3.18 -2.20
N SER A 462 -10.19 -3.80 -2.76
CA SER A 462 -10.32 -3.94 -4.21
C SER A 462 -10.75 -2.64 -4.88
N ARG A 463 -10.44 -2.54 -6.18
CA ARG A 463 -10.89 -1.48 -7.10
C ARG A 463 -10.48 -0.07 -6.66
N VAL A 464 -9.24 0.13 -6.22
CA VAL A 464 -8.74 1.41 -5.67
C VAL A 464 -7.66 2.14 -6.48
N PHE A 465 -6.78 1.41 -7.18
CA PHE A 465 -5.73 2.04 -7.98
C PHE A 465 -6.26 2.45 -9.36
N ASP A 466 -5.88 3.64 -9.83
CA ASP A 466 -6.24 4.12 -11.17
C ASP A 466 -5.39 3.43 -12.25
N VAL A 467 -4.10 3.21 -11.93
CA VAL A 467 -3.10 2.52 -12.77
C VAL A 467 -2.22 1.62 -11.91
N ILE A 468 -1.78 0.50 -12.47
CA ILE A 468 -0.71 -0.35 -11.91
C ILE A 468 0.47 -0.38 -12.90
N HIS A 469 1.69 -0.28 -12.39
CA HIS A 469 2.92 -0.22 -13.17
C HIS A 469 3.88 -1.36 -12.82
N CYS A 470 4.58 -1.90 -13.81
CA CYS A 470 5.71 -2.82 -13.63
C CYS A 470 6.79 -2.54 -14.69
N ALA A 471 7.98 -2.14 -14.25
CA ALA A 471 9.17 -1.95 -15.08
C ALA A 471 10.25 -3.00 -14.76
N ARG A 472 10.30 -4.10 -15.53
CA ARG A 472 11.16 -5.28 -15.33
C ARG A 472 11.05 -5.88 -13.92
N CYS A 473 9.85 -5.87 -13.32
CA CYS A 473 9.58 -6.29 -11.95
C CYS A 473 9.83 -7.79 -11.63
N ARG A 474 10.23 -8.62 -12.61
CA ARG A 474 10.53 -10.07 -12.48
C ARG A 474 9.40 -10.95 -11.93
N VAL A 475 8.16 -10.45 -11.87
CA VAL A 475 7.00 -11.22 -11.39
C VAL A 475 6.52 -12.19 -12.50
N PRO A 476 6.35 -13.50 -12.21
CA PRO A 476 5.87 -14.48 -13.18
C PRO A 476 4.34 -14.41 -13.31
N TRP A 477 3.84 -13.34 -13.93
CA TRP A 477 2.41 -13.00 -14.00
C TRP A 477 1.47 -14.09 -14.57
N HIS A 478 1.99 -15.01 -15.38
CA HIS A 478 1.22 -15.96 -16.17
C HIS A 478 1.14 -17.38 -15.60
N ILE A 479 1.95 -17.71 -14.58
CA ILE A 479 1.96 -19.06 -14.00
C ILE A 479 0.77 -19.26 -13.04
N GLU A 480 0.46 -20.52 -12.70
CA GLU A 480 -0.49 -20.88 -11.65
C GLU A 480 -1.88 -20.23 -11.80
N GLY A 481 -2.45 -20.34 -13.00
CA GLY A 481 -3.76 -19.76 -13.32
C GLY A 481 -3.76 -18.22 -13.35
N GLY A 482 -2.59 -17.57 -13.33
CA GLY A 482 -2.48 -16.12 -13.30
C GLY A 482 -2.64 -15.50 -11.92
N LYS A 483 -2.49 -16.26 -10.83
CA LYS A 483 -2.79 -15.86 -9.43
C LYS A 483 -2.28 -14.46 -9.04
N LEU A 484 -1.07 -14.10 -9.45
CA LEU A 484 -0.45 -12.81 -9.16
C LEU A 484 -1.05 -11.66 -10.00
N LEU A 485 -1.42 -11.93 -11.25
CA LEU A 485 -2.10 -10.95 -12.13
C LEU A 485 -3.57 -10.76 -11.71
N LEU A 486 -4.19 -11.80 -11.14
CA LEU A 486 -5.54 -11.75 -10.57
C LEU A 486 -5.61 -10.87 -9.32
N GLU A 487 -4.55 -10.83 -8.50
CA GLU A 487 -4.43 -9.83 -7.42
C GLU A 487 -4.36 -8.39 -7.98
N LEU A 488 -3.59 -8.16 -9.06
CA LEU A 488 -3.64 -6.84 -9.73
C LEU A 488 -5.04 -6.53 -10.26
N ASN A 489 -5.78 -7.54 -10.77
CA ASN A 489 -7.16 -7.37 -11.19
C ASN A 489 -8.13 -7.12 -10.03
N ARG A 490 -7.89 -7.63 -8.82
CA ARG A 490 -8.63 -7.24 -7.61
C ARG A 490 -8.39 -5.76 -7.31
N LEU A 491 -7.14 -5.32 -7.33
CA LEU A 491 -6.71 -3.97 -6.92
C LEU A 491 -7.05 -2.85 -7.91
N LEU A 492 -7.03 -3.12 -9.22
CA LEU A 492 -7.25 -2.14 -10.29
C LEU A 492 -8.73 -1.73 -10.42
N ARG A 493 -9.00 -0.42 -10.56
CA ARG A 493 -10.34 0.12 -10.87
C ARG A 493 -10.86 -0.42 -12.22
N PRO A 494 -12.18 -0.67 -12.38
CA PRO A 494 -12.78 -0.96 -13.70
C PRO A 494 -12.38 0.11 -14.72
N GLY A 495 -11.97 -0.28 -15.94
CA GLY A 495 -11.45 0.65 -16.95
C GLY A 495 -10.07 1.27 -16.65
N GLY A 496 -9.43 0.91 -15.53
CA GLY A 496 -8.07 1.32 -15.17
C GLY A 496 -7.02 0.58 -15.98
N TYR A 497 -5.76 1.05 -15.91
CA TYR A 497 -4.68 0.55 -16.76
C TYR A 497 -3.61 -0.27 -16.02
N PHE A 498 -3.05 -1.26 -16.71
CA PHE A 498 -1.80 -1.92 -16.34
C PHE A 498 -0.73 -1.60 -17.38
N VAL A 499 0.36 -0.94 -16.95
CA VAL A 499 1.51 -0.59 -17.78
C VAL A 499 2.64 -1.58 -17.50
N TRP A 500 2.92 -2.46 -18.47
CA TRP A 500 3.94 -3.50 -18.37
C TRP A 500 5.10 -3.22 -19.32
N SER A 501 6.28 -2.91 -18.79
CA SER A 501 7.53 -2.76 -19.54
C SER A 501 8.52 -3.83 -19.09
N ALA A 502 8.68 -4.89 -19.87
CA ALA A 502 9.54 -6.03 -19.55
C ALA A 502 10.04 -6.70 -20.85
N THR A 503 11.09 -7.52 -20.76
CA THR A 503 11.71 -8.14 -21.95
C THR A 503 10.74 -8.92 -22.85
N PRO A 504 9.70 -9.65 -22.34
CA PRO A 504 8.70 -10.32 -23.18
C PRO A 504 7.94 -9.37 -24.12
N VAL A 505 7.88 -8.08 -23.77
CA VAL A 505 7.14 -7.10 -24.55
C VAL A 505 7.90 -6.69 -25.82
N TYR A 506 9.23 -6.72 -25.83
CA TYR A 506 10.03 -6.12 -26.92
C TYR A 506 11.20 -6.96 -27.46
N GLN A 507 11.63 -7.99 -26.74
CA GLN A 507 12.63 -8.94 -27.22
C GLN A 507 11.99 -10.08 -28.04
N LYS A 508 12.82 -11.02 -28.50
CA LYS A 508 12.42 -12.19 -29.30
C LYS A 508 13.15 -13.47 -28.88
N LEU A 509 13.68 -13.53 -27.65
CA LEU A 509 14.23 -14.76 -27.09
C LEU A 509 13.10 -15.80 -26.92
N PRO A 510 13.36 -17.12 -26.99
CA PRO A 510 12.30 -18.14 -26.91
C PRO A 510 11.44 -18.00 -25.64
N GLU A 511 12.08 -17.86 -24.48
CA GLU A 511 11.41 -17.63 -23.19
C GLU A 511 10.58 -16.33 -23.19
N ASP A 512 11.14 -15.22 -23.66
CA ASP A 512 10.41 -13.94 -23.78
C ASP A 512 9.15 -14.08 -24.67
N VAL A 513 9.22 -14.87 -25.75
CA VAL A 513 8.08 -15.14 -26.64
C VAL A 513 7.04 -16.06 -26.00
N GLU A 514 7.46 -17.09 -25.27
CA GLU A 514 6.57 -17.98 -24.51
C GLU A 514 5.83 -17.21 -23.42
N ILE A 515 6.55 -16.42 -22.61
CA ILE A 515 5.98 -15.56 -21.57
C ILE A 515 5.01 -14.53 -22.18
N TRP A 516 5.38 -13.92 -23.32
CA TRP A 516 4.49 -12.98 -24.03
C TRP A 516 3.20 -13.66 -24.51
N ASN A 517 3.28 -14.88 -25.04
CA ASN A 517 2.13 -15.62 -25.53
C ASN A 517 1.23 -16.06 -24.36
N ALA A 518 1.79 -16.58 -23.28
CA ALA A 518 1.06 -16.95 -22.06
C ALA A 518 0.35 -15.72 -21.46
N MET A 519 1.04 -14.59 -21.32
CA MET A 519 0.45 -13.32 -20.86
C MET A 519 -0.64 -12.80 -21.80
N SER A 520 -0.43 -12.91 -23.12
CA SER A 520 -1.41 -12.49 -24.13
C SER A 520 -2.63 -13.41 -24.20
N SER A 521 -2.54 -14.64 -23.68
CA SER A 521 -3.67 -15.55 -23.50
C SER A 521 -4.44 -15.22 -22.23
N LEU A 522 -3.74 -15.20 -21.08
CA LEU A 522 -4.31 -14.92 -19.76
C LEU A 522 -5.01 -13.56 -19.69
N THR A 523 -4.39 -12.50 -20.21
CA THR A 523 -5.02 -11.16 -20.23
C THR A 523 -6.32 -11.15 -21.05
N LYS A 524 -6.39 -11.89 -22.16
CA LYS A 524 -7.64 -12.04 -22.94
C LYS A 524 -8.69 -12.85 -22.18
N SER A 525 -8.32 -13.96 -21.53
CA SER A 525 -9.30 -14.76 -20.77
C SER A 525 -9.78 -14.05 -19.50
N MET A 526 -9.00 -13.11 -18.97
CA MET A 526 -9.38 -12.12 -17.95
C MET A 526 -10.15 -10.89 -18.51
N CYS A 527 -10.51 -10.89 -19.80
CA CYS A 527 -11.19 -9.79 -20.50
C CYS A 527 -10.43 -8.44 -20.53
N TRP A 528 -9.12 -8.43 -20.23
CA TRP A 528 -8.29 -7.23 -20.33
C TRP A 528 -7.96 -6.91 -21.80
N LYS A 529 -8.27 -5.69 -22.22
CA LYS A 529 -7.98 -5.20 -23.57
C LYS A 529 -6.57 -4.62 -23.63
N MET A 530 -5.70 -5.15 -24.47
CA MET A 530 -4.45 -4.44 -24.82
C MET A 530 -4.80 -3.20 -25.65
N VAL A 531 -4.73 -2.02 -25.04
CA VAL A 531 -5.10 -0.74 -25.66
C VAL A 531 -3.93 -0.08 -26.38
N LYS A 532 -2.69 -0.39 -25.98
CA LYS A 532 -1.48 0.07 -26.67
C LYS A 532 -0.34 -0.93 -26.52
N LYS A 533 0.50 -1.02 -27.55
CA LYS A 533 1.87 -1.53 -27.45
C LYS A 533 2.77 -0.51 -28.13
N THR A 534 3.83 -0.07 -27.46
CA THR A 534 4.74 0.98 -27.96
C THR A 534 6.19 0.66 -27.65
N LYS A 535 7.11 1.43 -28.25
CA LYS A 535 8.56 1.39 -27.97
C LYS A 535 9.05 2.76 -27.54
N ASP A 536 9.89 2.77 -26.52
CA ASP A 536 10.73 3.91 -26.17
C ASP A 536 12.03 3.76 -26.96
N THR A 537 12.23 4.61 -27.96
CA THR A 537 13.40 4.58 -28.85
C THR A 537 14.68 5.02 -28.16
N LEU A 538 14.60 5.93 -27.19
CA LEU A 538 15.75 6.47 -26.45
C LEU A 538 16.27 5.46 -25.41
N ASN A 539 15.36 4.81 -24.67
CA ASN A 539 15.75 3.77 -23.71
C ASN A 539 15.89 2.37 -24.33
N GLN A 540 15.51 2.19 -25.59
CA GLN A 540 15.53 0.93 -26.35
C GLN A 540 14.69 -0.18 -25.70
N VAL A 541 13.51 0.18 -25.17
CA VAL A 541 12.56 -0.75 -24.53
C VAL A 541 11.19 -0.70 -25.21
N GLY A 542 10.28 -1.58 -24.79
CA GLY A 542 8.88 -1.51 -25.17
C GLY A 542 7.95 -1.87 -24.03
N MET A 543 6.76 -1.30 -24.09
CA MET A 543 5.74 -1.40 -23.06
C MET A 543 4.38 -1.74 -23.69
N ALA A 544 3.60 -2.56 -22.99
CA ALA A 544 2.23 -2.89 -23.31
C ALA A 544 1.32 -2.28 -22.24
N ILE A 545 0.26 -1.62 -22.68
CA ILE A 545 -0.75 -1.01 -21.82
C ILE A 545 -2.04 -1.79 -22.01
N TYR A 546 -2.49 -2.41 -20.93
CA TYR A 546 -3.74 -3.15 -20.86
C TYR A 546 -4.78 -2.32 -20.10
N GLN A 547 -6.05 -2.50 -20.42
CA GLN A 547 -7.17 -1.89 -19.73
C GLN A 547 -8.09 -2.99 -19.18
N LYS A 548 -8.42 -2.91 -17.89
CA LYS A 548 -9.43 -3.76 -17.24
C LYS A 548 -10.82 -3.43 -17.79
N PRO A 549 -11.75 -4.39 -17.96
CA PRO A 549 -13.12 -4.08 -18.38
C PRO A 549 -13.84 -3.10 -17.44
N MET A 550 -14.86 -2.42 -17.96
CA MET A 550 -15.73 -1.50 -17.22
C MET A 550 -16.95 -2.21 -16.61
N ASP A 551 -17.38 -3.31 -17.21
CA ASP A 551 -18.61 -4.05 -16.88
C ASP A 551 -18.38 -5.58 -16.95
N ASN A 552 -19.43 -6.34 -16.63
CA ASN A 552 -19.40 -7.82 -16.69
C ASN A 552 -19.75 -8.38 -18.08
N ASN A 553 -20.06 -7.57 -19.10
CA ASN A 553 -20.53 -8.04 -20.42
C ASN A 553 -19.54 -8.98 -21.10
N CYS A 554 -18.24 -8.80 -20.84
CA CYS A 554 -17.21 -9.71 -21.36
C CYS A 554 -17.12 -10.99 -20.52
N TYR A 555 -17.22 -10.89 -19.18
CA TYR A 555 -17.19 -12.05 -18.29
C TYR A 555 -18.34 -13.03 -18.58
N GLU A 556 -19.54 -12.51 -18.83
CA GLU A 556 -20.75 -13.27 -19.16
C GLU A 556 -20.72 -13.94 -20.54
N LYS A 557 -19.75 -13.57 -21.40
CA LYS A 557 -19.64 -14.04 -22.80
C LYS A 557 -18.37 -14.88 -23.03
N ARG A 558 -17.72 -15.34 -21.96
CA ARG A 558 -16.54 -16.20 -22.03
C ARG A 558 -16.94 -17.59 -22.51
N SER A 559 -16.14 -18.15 -23.42
CA SER A 559 -16.28 -19.55 -23.87
C SER A 559 -15.71 -20.56 -22.87
N GLU A 560 -14.89 -20.11 -21.92
CA GLU A 560 -14.21 -20.93 -20.92
C GLU A 560 -14.00 -20.12 -19.64
N ASP A 561 -14.40 -20.66 -18.49
CA ASP A 561 -14.21 -20.04 -17.17
C ASP A 561 -12.82 -20.30 -16.58
N SER A 562 -11.78 -19.94 -17.35
CA SER A 562 -10.38 -20.15 -17.03
C SER A 562 -9.59 -18.83 -17.13
N PRO A 563 -9.24 -18.16 -16.01
CA PRO A 563 -9.57 -18.50 -14.62
C PRO A 563 -11.05 -18.26 -14.27
N PRO A 564 -11.62 -18.94 -13.26
CA PRO A 564 -13.05 -18.84 -12.92
C PRO A 564 -13.42 -17.49 -12.30
N LEU A 565 -14.72 -17.17 -12.26
CA LEU A 565 -15.22 -16.08 -11.41
C LEU A 565 -15.11 -16.44 -9.92
N CYS A 566 -14.88 -15.45 -9.07
CA CYS A 566 -14.87 -15.65 -7.62
C CYS A 566 -16.25 -15.97 -7.08
N LYS A 567 -16.29 -16.80 -6.02
CA LYS A 567 -17.52 -17.09 -5.27
C LYS A 567 -18.01 -15.84 -4.55
N GLU A 568 -19.32 -15.73 -4.35
CA GLU A 568 -19.92 -14.57 -3.68
C GLU A 568 -19.61 -14.53 -2.16
N THR A 569 -19.05 -15.62 -1.62
CA THR A 569 -18.46 -15.69 -0.28
C THR A 569 -17.01 -15.19 -0.20
N ASP A 570 -16.34 -14.96 -1.33
CA ASP A 570 -15.02 -14.32 -1.37
C ASP A 570 -15.20 -12.81 -1.48
N ASP A 571 -15.27 -12.13 -0.34
CA ASP A 571 -15.21 -10.67 -0.31
C ASP A 571 -13.88 -10.22 -0.94
N ALA A 572 -13.95 -9.39 -1.98
CA ALA A 572 -12.79 -8.86 -2.68
C ALA A 572 -12.05 -7.79 -1.86
N ASP A 573 -12.71 -7.18 -0.86
CA ASP A 573 -12.19 -6.06 -0.09
C ASP A 573 -11.42 -6.51 1.17
N ALA A 574 -11.84 -7.61 1.79
CA ALA A 574 -11.04 -8.35 2.76
C ALA A 574 -9.62 -8.65 2.23
N ALA A 575 -8.62 -8.10 2.91
CA ALA A 575 -7.23 -8.12 2.45
C ALA A 575 -6.22 -8.54 3.55
N TRP A 576 -6.44 -8.19 4.81
CA TRP A 576 -5.47 -8.47 5.88
C TRP A 576 -5.37 -9.97 6.18
N ASN A 577 -4.17 -10.55 5.99
CA ASN A 577 -3.88 -11.98 6.12
C ASN A 577 -4.76 -12.92 5.25
N VAL A 578 -5.51 -12.40 4.27
CA VAL A 578 -6.36 -13.22 3.37
C VAL A 578 -5.51 -13.88 2.28
N PRO A 579 -5.63 -15.21 2.04
CA PRO A 579 -4.92 -15.88 0.95
C PRO A 579 -5.31 -15.37 -0.44
N LEU A 580 -4.34 -15.29 -1.35
CA LEU A 580 -4.58 -15.01 -2.78
C LEU A 580 -5.50 -16.07 -3.40
N GLN A 581 -6.46 -15.60 -4.19
CA GLN A 581 -7.40 -16.43 -4.93
C GLN A 581 -7.06 -16.46 -6.43
N ALA A 582 -7.23 -17.62 -7.05
CA ALA A 582 -7.05 -17.80 -8.50
C ALA A 582 -8.38 -17.61 -9.25
N CYS A 583 -9.06 -16.48 -9.00
CA CYS A 583 -10.36 -16.16 -9.59
C CYS A 583 -10.51 -14.67 -9.95
N ILE A 584 -11.48 -14.36 -10.80
CA ILE A 584 -11.84 -13.00 -11.22
C ILE A 584 -13.01 -12.50 -10.36
N PRO A 585 -12.86 -11.44 -9.54
CA PRO A 585 -14.00 -10.85 -8.84
C PRO A 585 -14.94 -10.16 -9.84
N LYS A 586 -16.25 -10.40 -9.71
CA LYS A 586 -17.30 -9.71 -10.48
C LYS A 586 -17.17 -8.18 -10.31
N LEU A 587 -17.48 -7.42 -11.36
CA LEU A 587 -17.52 -5.96 -11.27
C LEU A 587 -18.85 -5.49 -10.64
N PRO A 588 -18.82 -4.43 -9.81
CA PRO A 588 -20.00 -3.92 -9.11
C PRO A 588 -21.07 -3.39 -10.07
N ILE A 589 -22.32 -3.78 -9.87
CA ILE A 589 -23.49 -3.34 -10.65
C ILE A 589 -24.39 -2.48 -9.75
N GLY A 590 -24.92 -1.38 -10.29
CA GLY A 590 -25.90 -0.52 -9.61
C GLY A 590 -25.38 0.89 -9.30
N PRO A 591 -26.23 1.93 -9.34
CA PRO A 591 -25.82 3.34 -9.38
C PRO A 591 -25.17 3.87 -8.10
N SER A 592 -25.34 3.17 -6.97
CA SER A 592 -24.83 3.55 -5.65
C SER A 592 -23.81 2.55 -5.08
N VAL A 593 -23.36 1.57 -5.87
CA VAL A 593 -22.40 0.54 -5.42
C VAL A 593 -20.97 1.01 -5.68
N ARG A 594 -20.08 0.86 -4.70
CA ARG A 594 -18.68 1.35 -4.79
C ARG A 594 -17.96 0.77 -6.01
N GLY A 595 -17.49 1.66 -6.87
CA GLY A 595 -16.72 1.33 -8.07
C GLY A 595 -17.54 1.00 -9.32
N SER A 596 -18.88 1.12 -9.30
CA SER A 596 -19.70 1.05 -10.52
C SER A 596 -19.60 2.32 -11.40
N LYS A 597 -19.11 3.40 -10.80
CA LYS A 597 -18.69 4.65 -11.46
C LYS A 597 -17.25 4.96 -11.05
N TRP A 598 -16.55 5.73 -11.87
CA TRP A 598 -15.29 6.36 -11.46
C TRP A 598 -15.56 7.46 -10.42
N PRO A 599 -14.58 7.76 -9.54
CA PRO A 599 -14.60 9.02 -8.80
C PRO A 599 -14.50 10.22 -9.75
N GLU A 600 -14.71 11.41 -9.21
CA GLU A 600 -14.43 12.65 -9.93
C GLU A 600 -12.97 12.73 -10.40
N MET A 601 -12.72 13.66 -11.32
CA MET A 601 -11.37 14.05 -11.69
C MET A 601 -10.61 14.64 -10.49
N TRP A 602 -9.29 14.57 -10.54
CA TRP A 602 -8.41 15.28 -9.62
C TRP A 602 -8.28 16.75 -10.06
N PRO A 603 -8.31 17.74 -9.13
CA PRO A 603 -8.32 17.60 -7.67
C PRO A 603 -9.71 17.48 -7.02
N GLN A 604 -10.81 17.57 -7.76
CA GLN A 604 -12.18 17.64 -7.22
C GLN A 604 -12.52 16.46 -6.31
N ARG A 605 -12.03 15.24 -6.61
CA ARG A 605 -12.28 14.04 -5.78
C ARG A 605 -11.74 14.13 -4.35
N LEU A 606 -10.79 15.03 -4.04
CA LEU A 606 -10.24 15.18 -2.69
C LEU A 606 -11.26 15.71 -1.66
N GLU A 607 -12.09 16.67 -2.07
CA GLU A 607 -13.01 17.37 -1.18
C GLU A 607 -14.47 16.87 -1.33
N LYS A 608 -14.83 16.23 -2.46
CA LYS A 608 -16.19 15.74 -2.71
C LYS A 608 -16.48 14.39 -2.03
N THR A 609 -17.60 14.33 -1.32
CA THR A 609 -18.19 13.12 -0.74
C THR A 609 -18.46 12.05 -1.82
N PRO A 610 -17.88 10.83 -1.72
CA PRO A 610 -18.06 9.78 -2.73
C PRO A 610 -19.51 9.32 -2.91
N PHE A 611 -19.94 9.12 -4.15
CA PHE A 611 -21.33 8.85 -4.57
C PHE A 611 -22.02 7.62 -3.94
N TRP A 612 -21.26 6.74 -3.30
CA TRP A 612 -21.71 5.48 -2.70
C TRP A 612 -21.72 5.54 -1.16
N ILE A 613 -21.33 6.67 -0.55
CA ILE A 613 -21.56 6.90 0.88
C ILE A 613 -23.06 7.08 1.10
N ASP A 614 -23.65 6.12 1.80
CA ASP A 614 -25.08 6.04 2.09
C ASP A 614 -25.39 6.86 3.36
N GLY A 615 -25.94 8.06 3.17
CA GLY A 615 -26.31 8.97 4.26
C GLY A 615 -27.40 8.45 5.20
N SER A 616 -28.11 7.36 4.86
CA SER A 616 -29.01 6.70 5.80
C SER A 616 -28.28 5.90 6.89
N ARG A 617 -26.97 5.69 6.72
CA ARG A 617 -26.11 4.97 7.67
C ARG A 617 -25.39 5.92 8.60
N VAL A 618 -25.14 5.44 9.81
CA VAL A 618 -24.29 6.10 10.79
C VAL A 618 -22.81 5.95 10.38
N GLY A 619 -22.09 7.07 10.37
CA GLY A 619 -20.65 7.16 10.15
C GLY A 619 -19.80 6.80 11.38
N VAL A 620 -18.49 7.00 11.27
CA VAL A 620 -17.52 6.61 12.31
C VAL A 620 -17.63 7.47 13.58
N TYR A 621 -18.09 8.72 13.48
CA TYR A 621 -18.30 9.62 14.62
C TYR A 621 -19.80 9.82 14.97
N GLY A 622 -20.69 8.95 14.50
CA GLY A 622 -22.11 8.91 14.92
C GLY A 622 -23.08 9.77 14.11
N LYS A 623 -22.60 10.55 13.14
CA LYS A 623 -23.43 11.36 12.22
C LYS A 623 -23.93 10.53 11.02
N PRO A 624 -24.89 11.03 10.22
CA PRO A 624 -25.12 10.53 8.85
C PRO A 624 -23.81 10.45 8.06
N ALA A 625 -23.52 9.33 7.40
CA ALA A 625 -22.16 9.02 6.93
C ALA A 625 -21.59 10.01 5.89
N ASN A 626 -22.45 10.73 5.15
CA ASN A 626 -22.06 11.84 4.28
C ASN A 626 -21.68 13.10 5.08
N GLU A 627 -22.47 13.48 6.07
CA GLU A 627 -22.18 14.61 6.97
C GLU A 627 -20.93 14.33 7.81
N ASP A 628 -20.69 13.06 8.16
CA ASP A 628 -19.53 12.63 8.95
C ASP A 628 -18.22 12.78 8.17
N PHE A 629 -18.22 12.46 6.86
CA PHE A 629 -17.11 12.70 5.95
C PHE A 629 -16.80 14.20 5.78
N GLU A 630 -17.85 15.02 5.65
CA GLU A 630 -17.75 16.47 5.48
C GLU A 630 -17.28 17.16 6.77
N ALA A 631 -17.78 16.69 7.93
CA ALA A 631 -17.35 17.15 9.25
C ALA A 631 -15.91 16.76 9.60
N ASP A 632 -15.47 15.53 9.30
CA ASP A 632 -14.06 15.09 9.43
C ASP A 632 -13.14 16.02 8.63
N TYR A 633 -13.47 16.26 7.36
CA TYR A 633 -12.63 17.12 6.54
C TYR A 633 -12.62 18.57 7.04
N ALA A 634 -13.76 19.13 7.44
CA ALA A 634 -13.84 20.47 8.02
C ALA A 634 -13.04 20.59 9.34
N HIS A 635 -13.12 19.57 10.21
CA HIS A 635 -12.36 19.48 11.46
C HIS A 635 -10.85 19.46 11.19
N TRP A 636 -10.37 18.57 10.33
CA TRP A 636 -8.93 18.48 10.03
C TRP A 636 -8.40 19.70 9.29
N LYS A 637 -9.17 20.28 8.36
CA LYS A 637 -8.81 21.55 7.68
C LYS A 637 -8.65 22.68 8.70
N ARG A 638 -9.48 22.72 9.75
CA ARG A 638 -9.39 23.67 10.87
C ARG A 638 -8.21 23.38 11.81
N VAL A 639 -8.01 22.14 12.25
CA VAL A 639 -6.91 21.74 13.17
C VAL A 639 -5.54 21.91 12.53
N VAL A 640 -5.37 21.47 11.27
CA VAL A 640 -4.09 21.58 10.56
C VAL A 640 -3.75 23.05 10.34
N SER A 641 -4.67 23.87 9.85
CA SER A 641 -4.42 25.29 9.54
C SER A 641 -4.22 26.17 10.78
N LYS A 642 -5.05 26.04 11.82
CA LYS A 642 -4.91 26.82 13.05
C LYS A 642 -3.74 26.32 13.91
N SER A 643 -3.72 25.02 14.21
CA SER A 643 -2.91 24.47 15.30
C SER A 643 -1.60 23.86 14.80
N TYR A 644 -1.64 22.94 13.82
CA TYR A 644 -0.45 22.16 13.46
C TYR A 644 0.55 22.92 12.56
N VAL A 645 0.06 23.73 11.62
CA VAL A 645 0.90 24.53 10.72
C VAL A 645 1.43 25.79 11.40
N ASN A 646 0.58 26.51 12.15
CA ASN A 646 0.91 27.83 12.70
C ASN A 646 1.15 27.86 14.22
N GLY A 647 0.59 26.92 14.99
CA GLY A 647 0.63 26.96 16.47
C GLY A 647 1.72 26.11 17.12
N MET A 648 2.06 24.95 16.56
CA MET A 648 2.92 23.93 17.21
C MET A 648 4.44 24.12 17.00
N GLY A 649 4.89 25.19 16.34
CA GLY A 649 6.31 25.42 16.07
C GLY A 649 6.99 24.34 15.20
N ILE A 650 6.21 23.62 14.40
CA ILE A 650 6.71 22.57 13.49
C ILE A 650 7.26 23.24 12.24
N ASP A 651 8.55 23.05 11.98
CA ASP A 651 9.17 23.47 10.71
C ASP A 651 8.80 22.50 9.58
N TRP A 652 7.70 22.79 8.90
CA TRP A 652 7.17 21.98 7.80
C TRP A 652 8.08 21.92 6.57
N SER A 653 9.13 22.77 6.46
CA SER A 653 10.12 22.60 5.38
C SER A 653 11.00 21.36 5.58
N LYS A 654 11.04 20.82 6.81
CA LYS A 654 11.82 19.64 7.22
C LYS A 654 10.95 18.39 7.43
N VAL A 655 9.70 18.42 7.00
CA VAL A 655 8.77 17.29 7.03
C VAL A 655 8.47 16.87 5.60
N ARG A 656 8.62 15.58 5.28
CA ARG A 656 8.32 15.03 3.95
C ARG A 656 7.54 13.72 4.03
N ASN A 657 7.99 12.78 4.85
CA ASN A 657 7.38 11.48 5.07
C ASN A 657 6.46 11.56 6.30
N VAL A 658 5.14 11.56 6.09
CA VAL A 658 4.15 11.60 7.17
C VAL A 658 3.39 10.26 7.21
N MET A 659 2.99 9.83 8.40
CA MET A 659 2.00 8.76 8.58
C MET A 659 0.87 9.25 9.48
N ASP A 660 -0.36 9.00 9.06
CA ASP A 660 -1.54 9.05 9.91
C ASP A 660 -1.83 7.62 10.38
N MET A 661 -1.49 7.33 11.64
CA MET A 661 -1.54 5.99 12.21
C MET A 661 -2.99 5.49 12.43
N ARG A 662 -3.96 6.41 12.47
CA ARG A 662 -5.38 6.10 12.45
C ARG A 662 -6.14 7.09 11.58
N ALA A 663 -5.91 6.99 10.27
CA ALA A 663 -6.74 7.64 9.29
C ALA A 663 -8.17 7.09 9.36
N VAL A 664 -9.16 7.99 9.34
CA VAL A 664 -10.58 7.64 9.15
C VAL A 664 -10.95 7.99 7.71
N TYR A 665 -11.65 9.10 7.46
CA TYR A 665 -11.99 9.52 6.10
C TYR A 665 -10.83 10.21 5.36
N GLY A 666 -9.60 10.12 5.88
CA GLY A 666 -8.39 10.74 5.33
C GLY A 666 -8.36 12.28 5.42
N GLY A 667 -9.21 12.91 6.25
CA GLY A 667 -9.32 14.36 6.33
C GLY A 667 -8.01 15.05 6.75
N PHE A 668 -7.21 14.45 7.64
CA PHE A 668 -5.88 14.94 8.01
C PHE A 668 -4.94 15.04 6.80
N ALA A 669 -4.85 13.97 6.00
CA ALA A 669 -4.06 13.97 4.77
C ALA A 669 -4.62 14.92 3.69
N ALA A 670 -5.94 15.06 3.58
CA ALA A 670 -6.57 16.02 2.68
C ALA A 670 -6.34 17.48 3.11
N ALA A 671 -6.25 17.75 4.42
CA ALA A 671 -5.90 19.06 4.98
C ALA A 671 -4.42 19.42 4.80
N LEU A 672 -3.55 18.42 4.60
CA LEU A 672 -2.13 18.60 4.29
C LEU A 672 -1.82 18.73 2.78
N ARG A 673 -2.82 18.78 1.89
CA ARG A 673 -2.63 18.90 0.42
C ARG A 673 -1.61 19.97 0.02
N ASP A 674 -1.69 21.15 0.65
CA ASP A 674 -0.90 22.32 0.26
C ASP A 674 0.53 22.31 0.87
N GLN A 675 0.85 21.30 1.69
CA GLN A 675 2.19 21.03 2.20
C GLN A 675 2.93 20.06 1.26
N LYS A 676 4.26 20.19 1.16
CA LYS A 676 5.09 19.37 0.25
C LYS A 676 5.40 17.95 0.80
N VAL A 677 4.44 17.36 1.50
CA VAL A 677 4.53 16.05 2.16
C VAL A 677 3.89 14.94 1.32
N TRP A 678 4.01 13.70 1.79
CA TRP A 678 3.07 12.63 1.47
C TRP A 678 2.65 11.93 2.77
N VAL A 679 1.41 11.42 2.82
CA VAL A 679 0.85 10.81 4.03
C VAL A 679 0.53 9.34 3.76
N MET A 680 1.14 8.43 4.54
CA MET A 680 0.67 7.06 4.68
C MET A 680 -0.58 7.06 5.58
N ASN A 681 -1.75 6.84 5.00
CA ASN A 681 -3.00 6.72 5.77
C ASN A 681 -3.18 5.28 6.24
N ILE A 682 -3.17 5.03 7.55
CA ILE A 682 -3.36 3.69 8.11
C ILE A 682 -4.78 3.55 8.66
N VAL A 683 -5.49 2.52 8.19
CA VAL A 683 -6.80 2.13 8.72
C VAL A 683 -6.59 0.84 9.54
N PRO A 684 -6.68 0.91 10.88
CA PRO A 684 -6.53 -0.27 11.74
C PRO A 684 -7.57 -1.35 11.42
N ILE A 685 -7.16 -2.62 11.44
CA ILE A 685 -8.03 -3.77 11.10
C ILE A 685 -9.20 -3.99 12.07
N ASP A 686 -9.15 -3.36 13.25
CA ASP A 686 -10.15 -3.36 14.31
C ASP A 686 -11.03 -2.10 14.29
N SER A 687 -10.95 -1.32 13.20
CA SER A 687 -11.74 -0.11 12.96
C SER A 687 -12.65 -0.24 11.74
N ALA A 688 -13.59 0.70 11.57
CA ALA A 688 -14.50 0.71 10.44
C ALA A 688 -13.75 0.88 9.11
N ASP A 689 -14.07 0.04 8.10
CA ASP A 689 -13.40 0.06 6.80
C ASP A 689 -13.67 1.36 6.04
N THR A 690 -12.74 2.29 6.19
CA THR A 690 -12.74 3.62 5.60
C THR A 690 -11.64 3.80 4.56
N LEU A 691 -10.77 2.79 4.39
CA LEU A 691 -9.67 2.83 3.43
C LEU A 691 -10.13 2.98 1.97
N PRO A 692 -11.25 2.37 1.52
CA PRO A 692 -11.80 2.66 0.20
C PRO A 692 -12.11 4.15 0.00
N ILE A 693 -12.57 4.86 1.04
CA ILE A 693 -12.91 6.30 0.97
C ILE A 693 -11.63 7.12 0.77
N VAL A 694 -10.57 6.82 1.51
CA VAL A 694 -9.24 7.44 1.34
C VAL A 694 -8.76 7.31 -0.13
N TYR A 695 -8.95 6.15 -0.75
CA TYR A 695 -8.58 5.94 -2.15
C TYR A 695 -9.53 6.62 -3.17
N GLU A 696 -10.84 6.75 -2.89
CA GLU A 696 -11.73 7.60 -3.70
C GLU A 696 -11.28 9.07 -3.68
N ARG A 697 -10.81 9.56 -2.51
CA ARG A 697 -10.25 10.92 -2.37
C ARG A 697 -8.97 11.17 -3.16
N GLY A 698 -8.39 10.15 -3.81
CA GLY A 698 -7.10 10.29 -4.52
C GLY A 698 -5.88 10.38 -3.60
N LEU A 699 -6.01 9.83 -2.38
CA LEU A 699 -4.93 9.55 -1.45
C LEU A 699 -4.59 8.05 -1.50
N PHE A 700 -3.56 7.62 -0.77
CA PHE A 700 -3.27 6.19 -0.56
C PHE A 700 -3.17 5.84 0.92
N GLY A 701 -3.25 4.55 1.21
CA GLY A 701 -3.11 4.00 2.55
C GLY A 701 -3.05 2.48 2.55
N MET A 702 -3.00 1.86 3.74
CA MET A 702 -3.09 0.42 3.90
C MET A 702 -3.81 0.00 5.18
N TYR A 703 -4.28 -1.24 5.21
CA TYR A 703 -4.68 -1.92 6.44
C TYR A 703 -3.45 -2.29 7.27
N HIS A 704 -3.56 -2.22 8.59
CA HIS A 704 -2.52 -2.68 9.51
C HIS A 704 -3.12 -3.10 10.85
N ASP A 705 -2.50 -4.10 11.50
CA ASP A 705 -2.70 -4.33 12.92
C ASP A 705 -1.52 -3.74 13.70
N TRP A 706 -1.78 -2.70 14.50
CA TRP A 706 -0.76 -2.04 15.33
C TRP A 706 -0.28 -2.90 16.51
N CYS A 707 -0.89 -4.06 16.75
CA CYS A 707 -0.31 -5.09 17.62
C CYS A 707 0.79 -5.93 16.92
N GLU A 708 1.15 -5.62 15.68
CA GLU A 708 2.29 -6.17 14.93
C GLU A 708 3.20 -5.03 14.41
N SER A 709 4.47 -5.31 14.08
CA SER A 709 5.33 -4.31 13.44
C SER A 709 4.93 -4.00 11.99
N PHE A 710 5.13 -2.74 11.60
CA PHE A 710 4.84 -2.20 10.28
C PHE A 710 5.89 -2.62 9.23
N SER A 711 5.44 -2.87 7.99
CA SER A 711 6.29 -3.30 6.86
C SER A 711 7.11 -2.15 6.23
N THR A 712 7.87 -1.45 7.05
CA THR A 712 8.80 -0.39 6.65
C THR A 712 10.15 -0.51 7.36
N TYR A 713 11.17 0.09 6.76
CA TYR A 713 12.49 0.21 7.37
C TYR A 713 12.49 1.11 8.61
N PRO A 714 13.38 0.90 9.58
CA PRO A 714 13.55 1.83 10.69
C PRO A 714 13.89 3.25 10.20
N ARG A 715 13.48 4.28 10.98
CA ARG A 715 13.73 5.70 10.70
C ARG A 715 13.14 6.15 9.35
N THR A 716 11.88 5.79 9.07
CA THR A 716 11.18 6.13 7.81
C THR A 716 10.54 7.52 7.83
N TYR A 717 9.80 7.84 8.90
CA TYR A 717 8.88 8.98 8.93
C TYR A 717 9.46 10.19 9.68
N ASP A 718 9.15 11.40 9.21
CA ASP A 718 9.49 12.66 9.88
C ASP A 718 8.41 13.07 10.89
N LEU A 719 7.16 12.70 10.62
CA LEU A 719 6.01 12.99 11.47
C LEU A 719 5.07 11.78 11.52
N LEU A 720 4.74 11.35 12.73
CA LEU A 720 3.65 10.41 13.02
C LEU A 720 2.50 11.18 13.66
N HIS A 721 1.28 10.95 13.16
CA HIS A 721 0.04 11.47 13.71
C HIS A 721 -0.82 10.31 14.20
N ALA A 722 -1.45 10.47 15.36
CA ALA A 722 -2.39 9.49 15.91
C ALA A 722 -3.56 10.20 16.60
N ASP A 723 -4.79 9.92 16.16
CA ASP A 723 -6.02 10.38 16.80
C ASP A 723 -6.79 9.16 17.33
N HIS A 724 -7.03 9.11 18.64
CA HIS A 724 -7.77 8.07 19.35
C HIS A 724 -7.37 6.64 18.96
N LEU A 725 -6.07 6.36 19.10
CA LEU A 725 -5.44 5.10 18.71
C LEU A 725 -4.96 4.31 19.93
N PHE A 726 -4.12 4.91 20.78
CA PHE A 726 -3.46 4.20 21.87
C PHE A 726 -4.46 3.75 22.94
N SER A 727 -5.47 4.57 23.25
CA SER A 727 -6.57 4.21 24.17
C SER A 727 -7.38 2.99 23.71
N LYS A 728 -7.41 2.73 22.40
CA LYS A 728 -8.05 1.54 21.80
C LYS A 728 -7.11 0.35 21.82
N LEU A 729 -5.84 0.55 21.46
CA LEU A 729 -4.81 -0.51 21.48
C LEU A 729 -4.55 -1.07 22.87
N LYS A 730 -4.68 -0.26 23.95
CA LYS A 730 -4.65 -0.72 25.36
C LYS A 730 -5.52 -1.96 25.62
N LYS A 731 -6.61 -2.14 24.87
CA LYS A 731 -7.58 -3.23 25.02
C LYS A 731 -7.21 -4.51 24.25
N ARG A 732 -6.15 -4.47 23.43
CA ARG A 732 -5.70 -5.57 22.56
C ARG A 732 -4.24 -5.96 22.79
N CYS A 733 -3.35 -5.01 23.04
CA CYS A 733 -1.92 -5.27 23.23
C CYS A 733 -1.22 -4.22 24.11
N LYS A 734 -0.03 -4.58 24.62
CA LYS A 734 0.76 -3.75 25.54
C LYS A 734 1.33 -2.53 24.80
N LEU A 735 1.04 -1.31 25.28
CA LEU A 735 1.51 -0.09 24.62
C LEU A 735 3.04 0.01 24.49
N LEU A 736 3.80 -0.63 25.38
CA LEU A 736 5.27 -0.63 25.33
C LEU A 736 5.84 -1.12 23.99
N GLY A 737 5.25 -2.18 23.41
CA GLY A 737 5.65 -2.69 22.09
C GLY A 737 5.23 -1.78 20.94
N VAL A 738 4.04 -1.16 21.04
CA VAL A 738 3.56 -0.16 20.08
C VAL A 738 4.47 1.09 20.12
N PHE A 739 4.94 1.49 21.30
CA PHE A 739 5.83 2.65 21.46
C PHE A 739 7.27 2.35 21.00
N ALA A 740 7.73 1.09 21.15
CA ALA A 740 8.97 0.62 20.53
C ALA A 740 8.89 0.65 18.98
N GLU A 741 7.75 0.25 18.40
CA GLU A 741 7.49 0.35 16.96
C GLU A 741 7.43 1.81 16.49
N VAL A 742 6.82 2.71 17.28
CA VAL A 742 6.81 4.16 17.06
C VAL A 742 8.23 4.75 17.06
N ASP A 743 9.09 4.39 18.04
CA ASP A 743 10.52 4.75 17.97
C ASP A 743 11.17 4.15 16.72
N ARG A 744 10.92 2.87 16.41
CA ARG A 744 11.55 2.19 15.28
C ARG A 744 11.31 2.92 13.96
N ILE A 745 10.06 3.30 13.67
CA ILE A 745 9.69 3.92 12.38
C ILE A 745 9.93 5.44 12.33
N LEU A 746 10.01 6.13 13.47
CA LEU A 746 10.27 7.57 13.55
C LEU A 746 11.77 7.91 13.41
N ARG A 747 12.06 8.90 12.57
CA ARG A 747 13.43 9.46 12.40
C ARG A 747 13.87 10.21 13.67
N PRO A 748 15.17 10.25 14.01
CA PRO A 748 15.71 11.24 14.95
C PRO A 748 15.32 12.66 14.50
N GLU A 749 15.03 13.54 15.46
CA GLU A 749 14.37 14.85 15.29
C GLU A 749 12.92 14.84 14.75
N GLY A 750 12.42 13.67 14.34
CA GLY A 750 11.03 13.46 13.95
C GLY A 750 10.07 13.64 15.11
N LYS A 751 8.81 13.89 14.80
CA LYS A 751 7.76 14.23 15.77
C LYS A 751 6.65 13.19 15.82
N LEU A 752 6.15 12.93 17.01
CA LEU A 752 4.88 12.24 17.24
C LEU A 752 3.87 13.28 17.75
N ILE A 753 2.72 13.34 17.10
CA ILE A 753 1.54 14.09 17.54
C ILE A 753 0.46 13.08 17.91
N VAL A 754 -0.02 13.13 19.16
CA VAL A 754 -1.08 12.26 19.66
C VAL A 754 -2.24 13.10 20.17
N ARG A 755 -3.46 12.79 19.71
CA ARG A 755 -4.73 13.20 20.33
C ARG A 755 -5.37 11.94 20.89
N ASP A 756 -5.54 11.86 22.20
CA ASP A 756 -6.15 10.70 22.86
C ASP A 756 -6.65 11.11 24.26
N ASP A 757 -7.19 10.16 25.03
CA ASP A 757 -7.60 10.45 26.40
C ASP A 757 -6.43 10.89 27.31
N ALA A 758 -6.72 11.72 28.32
CA ALA A 758 -5.71 12.34 29.18
C ALA A 758 -4.86 11.34 30.01
N GLU A 759 -5.38 10.15 30.34
CA GLU A 759 -4.63 9.10 31.06
C GLU A 759 -3.61 8.45 30.12
N THR A 760 -4.06 8.08 28.92
CA THR A 760 -3.22 7.55 27.84
C THR A 760 -2.15 8.57 27.41
N ILE A 761 -2.48 9.85 27.33
CA ILE A 761 -1.52 10.93 27.04
C ILE A 761 -0.43 11.03 28.13
N SER A 762 -0.80 10.92 29.41
CA SER A 762 0.15 10.90 30.53
C SER A 762 1.10 9.70 30.49
N GLU A 763 0.58 8.52 30.17
CA GLU A 763 1.38 7.29 30.01
C GLU A 763 2.39 7.42 28.84
N LEU A 764 1.94 7.89 27.68
CA LEU A 764 2.78 8.10 26.50
C LEU A 764 3.85 9.17 26.73
N GLU A 765 3.55 10.22 27.51
CA GLU A 765 4.55 11.22 27.90
C GLU A 765 5.62 10.61 28.84
N SER A 766 5.22 9.73 29.76
CA SER A 766 6.16 8.98 30.60
C SER A 766 7.07 8.06 29.77
N MET A 767 6.50 7.32 28.80
CA MET A 767 7.29 6.53 27.85
C MET A 767 8.26 7.42 27.05
N ALA A 768 7.80 8.56 26.51
CA ALA A 768 8.66 9.50 25.78
C ALA A 768 9.81 10.04 26.63
N LYS A 769 9.53 10.44 27.88
CA LYS A 769 10.55 10.90 28.85
C LYS A 769 11.58 9.82 29.15
N SER A 770 11.16 8.56 29.30
CA SER A 770 12.07 7.43 29.54
C SER A 770 12.99 7.12 28.34
N LEU A 771 12.57 7.46 27.12
CA LEU A 771 13.41 7.44 25.91
C LEU A 771 14.29 8.69 25.74
N GLN A 772 14.28 9.62 26.71
CA GLN A 772 14.91 10.94 26.61
C GLN A 772 14.44 11.74 25.38
N TRP A 773 13.16 11.63 25.01
CA TRP A 773 12.55 12.47 23.98
C TRP A 773 12.15 13.85 24.55
N GLU A 774 12.18 14.87 23.69
CA GLU A 774 11.83 16.23 24.07
C GLU A 774 10.31 16.44 23.99
N VAL A 775 9.64 16.64 25.12
CA VAL A 775 8.24 17.09 25.15
C VAL A 775 8.20 18.53 24.62
N ARG A 776 7.53 18.73 23.48
CA ARG A 776 7.38 20.03 22.82
C ARG A 776 6.12 20.76 23.27
N MET A 777 5.05 20.01 23.52
CA MET A 777 3.78 20.52 24.04
C MET A 777 2.99 19.36 24.64
N THR A 778 2.42 19.57 25.82
CA THR A 778 1.34 18.74 26.36
C THR A 778 0.21 19.67 26.79
N TYR A 779 -1.03 19.32 26.47
CA TYR A 779 -2.22 20.07 26.86
C TYR A 779 -3.39 19.10 27.07
N ALA A 780 -4.19 19.32 28.11
CA ALA A 780 -5.39 18.54 28.39
C ALA A 780 -6.59 19.45 28.73
N LYS A 781 -7.78 19.09 28.22
CA LYS A 781 -9.04 19.83 28.42
C LYS A 781 -10.16 18.82 28.68
N GLY A 782 -10.55 18.68 29.94
CA GLY A 782 -11.52 17.66 30.37
C GLY A 782 -10.92 16.26 30.25
N LYS A 783 -11.50 15.41 29.41
CA LYS A 783 -11.00 14.03 29.14
C LYS A 783 -10.02 13.95 27.96
N GLU A 784 -9.99 14.97 27.11
CA GLU A 784 -9.14 15.02 25.90
C GLU A 784 -7.75 15.53 26.22
N GLY A 785 -6.72 14.94 25.60
CA GLY A 785 -5.35 15.42 25.64
C GLY A 785 -4.70 15.51 24.24
N LEU A 786 -3.72 16.40 24.12
CA LEU A 786 -2.86 16.59 22.96
C LEU A 786 -1.41 16.57 23.42
N LEU A 787 -0.63 15.65 22.86
CA LEU A 787 0.80 15.49 23.10
C LEU A 787 1.58 15.71 21.81
N CYS A 788 2.65 16.49 21.88
CA CYS A 788 3.67 16.60 20.86
C CYS A 788 5.04 16.33 21.46
N VAL A 789 5.71 15.28 20.99
CA VAL A 789 7.07 14.93 21.40
C VAL A 789 7.99 14.87 20.19
N GLN A 790 9.25 15.26 20.38
CA GLN A 790 10.30 15.16 19.39
C GLN A 790 11.31 14.11 19.80
N LYS A 791 11.52 13.11 18.93
CA LYS A 791 12.50 12.04 19.12
C LYS A 791 13.92 12.60 19.10
N THR A 792 14.73 12.25 20.10
CA THR A 792 16.16 12.57 20.15
C THR A 792 17.01 11.48 19.50
N THR A 793 18.33 11.68 19.46
CA THR A 793 19.30 10.66 19.01
C THR A 793 19.68 9.66 20.12
N TRP A 794 19.02 9.69 21.28
CA TRP A 794 19.38 8.85 22.42
C TRP A 794 19.13 7.35 22.16
N ARG A 795 20.02 6.53 22.73
CA ARG A 795 19.94 5.07 22.75
C ARG A 795 20.50 4.50 24.07
N PRO A 796 19.93 3.39 24.59
CA PRO A 796 20.46 2.67 25.73
C PRO A 796 21.79 1.97 25.39
N LYS A 797 22.54 1.59 26.43
CA LYS A 797 23.81 0.85 26.30
C LYS A 797 23.64 -0.67 26.42
N GLU A 798 22.56 -1.12 27.05
CA GLU A 798 22.25 -2.54 27.17
C GLU A 798 21.68 -3.08 25.86
N ILE A 799 22.02 -4.32 25.54
CA ILE A 799 21.49 -5.09 24.41
C ILE A 799 20.60 -6.19 24.99
N GLU A 800 19.52 -6.56 24.30
CA GLU A 800 18.72 -7.72 24.70
C GLU A 800 19.53 -9.02 24.64
N ALA A 801 19.14 -10.00 25.47
CA ALA A 801 19.61 -11.37 25.28
C ALA A 801 19.20 -11.88 23.90
N SER A 802 20.05 -12.69 23.25
CA SER A 802 19.72 -13.30 21.97
C SER A 802 18.49 -14.19 22.12
N MET A 803 17.39 -13.85 21.43
CA MET A 803 16.11 -14.55 21.53
C MET A 803 16.20 -16.00 21.07
#